data_AF-A0A1M7M5Y4-F1
#
_entry.id   AF-A0A1M7M5Y4-F1
#
_cell.length_a   1.000
_cell.length_b   1.000
_cell.length_c   1.000
_cell.angle_alpha   90.00
_cell.angle_beta   90.00
_cell.angle_gamma   90.00
#
_symmetry.space_group_name_H-M   'P 1'
#
loop_
_entity.id
_entity.type
_entity.pdbx_description
1 polymer ?
#
loop_
_entity_poly.entity_id
_entity_poly.type
_entity_poly.pdbx_seq_one_letter_code
_entity_poly.pdbx_strand_id
1 'polypeptide(L)'
;MKKFLLLPGHGSLFVAGTLFALCLVACGDDDDFSPVAKNRGYDYAYTTAKGLSETPCNEMREGREAVIGRDKDRYECRFDRADSVYIWVGYDDTLTAEGREFHRAESSSSLLYSSSSFDFDITWSYDKDDFKLASIPFTLTSKDELFNPEIEYGTMTDERDGQVYRTVVIGNRVWMAENLNFAGNDDYPLVLERSACINFDDDNCALLGRLYSREATMDNIACKLGSSCDIGDTLVRGVCPKGWHIPSSDEVTALVDAFGDKFEEVRSAKTWSFYNEGGNTTGFSMPATGGLNFYNKDFDNLGRTGIVWAYIKGPYLSYLVFRGESGNDIIIHSGFSYNLFASVRCVSDDTLNVVSLSSSVRSSSSVSSSSISSSSGGVSSSSFSSSSFSIFPTSSSSSSAKSSSSSVVSSASKDNFFNSDVTYGTLKDSRDGQVYKTVEINGTTWMAENLNFAGNSDWPLPKNYSYCYGGIAANCALYGRLYDRAAAMNSTTCGYGKSCSLYDGLNRGVCPDGWHIPSEEEVDDLMDFTLGNRKTLRSVDGWVDREVGANESGFSLVGSGVRADKNYVNQGRFAALWYYSTGVVQNYLVFSGVEDKMYLTENSKETVYISVRCVNGAGAEPASSGSTKSSSSGSSSSSESSSSEESSSSFDKAVLFNSSVSYGEMTDSRDGQTYRTLNIAGRTWMAENLNFADSSKLPILEGNNRCYDDDPSECVAFGRLYSREAALNDRRCTCYNGTCPSMSGNVQGICPSGWHIPSKSEAEQLANLNGNQASSLNSSYGWNADHRGNNSTGMSFVGTGVYQRQTGYVGFKGKGNYTNLWVYDASTPNENWYLMDVGKGTTGNGIIAVSDDAGYDPFYPVRCVKD
;
A
#
# COMPACT_ATOMS: atom_id res chain seq x y z
N MET A 1 -56.22 4.20 -42.88
CA MET A 1 -57.15 4.64 -43.94
C MET A 1 -57.13 3.63 -45.09
N LYS A 2 -58.32 3.10 -45.45
CA LYS A 2 -58.78 2.56 -46.76
C LYS A 2 -57.84 1.60 -47.53
N LYS A 3 -58.11 0.28 -47.55
CA LYS A 3 -59.07 -0.50 -48.41
C LYS A 3 -58.63 -0.57 -49.89
N PHE A 4 -58.62 -1.68 -50.62
CA PHE A 4 -59.55 -2.82 -50.82
C PHE A 4 -58.76 -4.00 -51.49
N LEU A 5 -59.18 -5.26 -51.65
CA LEU A 5 -60.12 -6.24 -51.05
C LEU A 5 -60.35 -7.34 -52.12
N LEU A 6 -60.70 -8.57 -51.68
CA LEU A 6 -61.52 -9.64 -52.30
C LEU A 6 -60.86 -11.03 -52.13
N LEU A 7 -61.14 -11.79 -51.04
CA LEU A 7 -62.27 -12.73 -50.77
C LEU A 7 -62.09 -14.13 -51.44
N PRO A 8 -62.77 -15.23 -51.01
CA PRO A 8 -62.95 -15.76 -49.64
C PRO A 8 -62.95 -17.33 -49.52
N GLY A 9 -63.03 -17.83 -48.28
CA GLY A 9 -63.70 -19.10 -47.92
C GLY A 9 -62.79 -20.29 -47.61
N HIS A 10 -63.00 -21.13 -46.58
CA HIS A 10 -64.03 -21.27 -45.55
C HIS A 10 -63.47 -22.16 -44.42
N GLY A 11 -63.92 -21.92 -43.17
CA GLY A 11 -63.98 -22.88 -42.05
C GLY A 11 -62.69 -22.99 -41.22
N SER A 12 -62.58 -22.44 -40.00
CA SER A 12 -63.23 -22.93 -38.76
C SER A 12 -62.87 -24.41 -38.49
N LEU A 13 -62.37 -24.85 -37.34
CA LEU A 13 -62.28 -24.30 -35.99
C LEU A 13 -61.52 -25.36 -35.13
N PHE A 14 -60.88 -24.92 -34.06
CA PHE A 14 -60.51 -25.65 -32.82
C PHE A 14 -59.32 -26.64 -32.78
N VAL A 15 -58.26 -26.12 -32.14
CA VAL A 15 -57.71 -26.54 -30.84
C VAL A 15 -56.71 -27.69 -30.78
N ALA A 16 -55.48 -27.22 -30.54
CA ALA A 16 -54.52 -27.64 -29.52
C ALA A 16 -53.89 -29.02 -29.58
N GLY A 17 -52.58 -29.02 -29.37
CA GLY A 17 -51.88 -30.17 -28.80
C GLY A 17 -50.62 -30.57 -29.53
N THR A 18 -49.58 -29.76 -29.37
CA THR A 18 -48.24 -30.20 -28.94
C THR A 18 -47.60 -31.46 -29.56
N LEU A 19 -46.45 -31.18 -30.20
CA LEU A 19 -45.11 -31.74 -29.93
C LEU A 19 -44.63 -33.05 -30.60
N PHE A 20 -43.37 -32.93 -31.07
CA PHE A 20 -42.34 -33.96 -31.38
C PHE A 20 -42.60 -34.91 -32.56
N ALA A 21 -41.61 -35.39 -33.32
CA ALA A 21 -40.27 -34.99 -33.74
C ALA A 21 -39.77 -36.15 -34.64
N LEU A 22 -38.78 -35.85 -35.50
CA LEU A 22 -37.69 -36.76 -35.89
C LEU A 22 -37.98 -37.99 -36.78
N CYS A 23 -37.37 -38.01 -37.98
CA CYS A 23 -36.17 -38.81 -38.33
C CYS A 23 -36.00 -38.88 -39.87
N LEU A 24 -34.89 -38.37 -40.43
CA LEU A 24 -33.67 -39.10 -40.89
C LEU A 24 -33.83 -39.76 -42.28
N VAL A 25 -32.88 -39.88 -43.22
CA VAL A 25 -31.53 -39.35 -43.56
C VAL A 25 -31.11 -40.08 -44.87
N ALA A 26 -30.22 -39.48 -45.68
CA ALA A 26 -29.10 -40.05 -46.49
C ALA A 26 -28.90 -39.24 -47.80
N CYS A 27 -27.80 -38.52 -48.12
CA CYS A 27 -26.34 -38.84 -48.28
C CYS A 27 -26.06 -39.79 -49.48
N GLY A 28 -25.09 -39.61 -50.41
CA GLY A 28 -23.99 -38.65 -50.66
C GLY A 28 -23.93 -38.29 -52.18
N ASP A 29 -22.90 -37.72 -52.80
CA ASP A 29 -21.44 -37.71 -52.57
C ASP A 29 -20.79 -36.40 -53.10
N ASP A 30 -19.74 -35.96 -52.42
CA ASP A 30 -18.47 -35.41 -52.93
C ASP A 30 -18.45 -34.34 -54.05
N ASP A 31 -19.02 -33.15 -53.81
CA ASP A 31 -18.50 -31.92 -54.41
C ASP A 31 -18.79 -30.74 -53.46
N ASP A 32 -17.82 -30.39 -52.62
CA ASP A 32 -17.86 -29.26 -51.66
C ASP A 32 -17.76 -27.89 -52.36
N PHE A 33 -18.49 -27.70 -53.47
CA PHE A 33 -18.46 -26.46 -54.23
C PHE A 33 -19.87 -25.96 -54.60
N SER A 34 -20.22 -24.78 -54.09
CA SER A 34 -21.47 -24.12 -54.47
C SER A 34 -21.46 -23.74 -55.96
N PRO A 35 -22.41 -24.23 -56.79
CA PRO A 35 -22.50 -23.89 -58.21
C PRO A 35 -22.62 -22.38 -58.47
N VAL A 36 -23.09 -21.63 -57.47
CA VAL A 36 -23.31 -20.18 -57.53
C VAL A 36 -21.99 -19.40 -57.48
N ALA A 37 -20.96 -19.94 -56.83
CA ALA A 37 -19.66 -19.27 -56.67
C ALA A 37 -18.82 -19.32 -57.96
N LYS A 38 -18.89 -20.44 -58.70
CA LYS A 38 -18.15 -20.63 -59.96
C LYS A 38 -18.58 -19.65 -61.06
N ASN A 39 -19.86 -19.25 -61.08
CA ASN A 39 -20.39 -18.28 -62.05
C ASN A 39 -20.07 -16.82 -61.71
N ARG A 40 -19.46 -16.54 -60.55
CA ARG A 40 -19.07 -15.18 -60.12
C ARG A 40 -17.56 -14.95 -60.11
N GLY A 41 -16.77 -15.91 -60.59
CA GLY A 41 -15.32 -15.76 -60.74
C GLY A 41 -14.50 -16.08 -59.50
N TYR A 42 -15.06 -16.82 -58.52
CA TYR A 42 -14.34 -17.24 -57.33
C TYR A 42 -13.69 -18.61 -57.52
N ASP A 43 -12.46 -18.76 -57.04
CA ASP A 43 -11.68 -20.00 -57.18
C ASP A 43 -12.08 -21.06 -56.14
N TYR A 44 -12.62 -20.66 -54.97
CA TYR A 44 -13.01 -21.57 -53.88
C TYR A 44 -14.30 -21.13 -53.15
N ALA A 45 -15.19 -22.06 -52.80
CA ALA A 45 -16.39 -21.74 -52.01
C ALA A 45 -16.87 -22.91 -51.14
N TYR A 46 -16.70 -22.76 -49.82
CA TYR A 46 -16.97 -23.81 -48.84
C TYR A 46 -18.26 -23.53 -48.07
N THR A 47 -19.06 -24.57 -47.85
CA THR A 47 -20.37 -24.47 -47.18
C THR A 47 -20.36 -24.99 -45.75
N THR A 48 -19.25 -25.56 -45.27
CA THR A 48 -19.12 -26.14 -43.93
C THR A 48 -17.78 -25.79 -43.26
N ALA A 49 -17.76 -25.74 -41.92
CA ALA A 49 -16.55 -25.46 -41.13
C ALA A 49 -15.47 -26.55 -41.26
N LYS A 50 -15.89 -27.79 -41.55
CA LYS A 50 -14.99 -28.93 -41.76
C LYS A 50 -14.14 -28.75 -43.03
N GLY A 51 -14.76 -28.38 -44.16
CA GLY A 51 -14.04 -28.11 -45.42
C GLY A 51 -13.08 -26.92 -45.31
N LEU A 52 -13.39 -25.95 -44.44
CA LEU A 52 -12.49 -24.84 -44.12
C LEU A 52 -11.28 -25.29 -43.27
N SER A 53 -11.49 -26.15 -42.27
CA SER A 53 -10.43 -26.63 -41.38
C SER A 53 -9.41 -27.52 -42.09
N GLU A 54 -9.86 -28.32 -43.06
CA GLU A 54 -9.00 -29.24 -43.82
C GLU A 54 -8.19 -28.53 -44.92
N THR A 55 -8.46 -27.24 -45.17
CA THR A 55 -7.72 -26.43 -46.17
C THR A 55 -6.69 -25.53 -45.47
N PRO A 56 -5.37 -25.76 -45.68
CA PRO A 56 -4.31 -24.94 -45.11
C PRO A 56 -4.42 -23.47 -45.52
N CYS A 57 -4.51 -22.55 -44.56
CA CYS A 57 -4.78 -21.13 -44.87
C CYS A 57 -3.61 -20.39 -45.53
N ASN A 58 -2.42 -21.00 -45.58
CA ASN A 58 -1.28 -20.52 -46.35
C ASN A 58 -1.49 -20.63 -47.87
N GLU A 59 -2.30 -21.58 -48.36
CA GLU A 59 -2.61 -21.75 -49.79
C GLU A 59 -3.57 -20.66 -50.32
N MET A 60 -4.28 -19.95 -49.44
CA MET A 60 -5.20 -18.85 -49.82
C MET A 60 -4.50 -17.49 -50.01
N ARG A 61 -3.22 -17.34 -49.65
CA ARG A 61 -2.47 -16.07 -49.83
C ARG A 61 -2.03 -15.82 -51.27
N GLU A 62 -1.95 -16.84 -52.12
CA GLU A 62 -1.65 -16.69 -53.54
C GLU A 62 -2.91 -16.30 -54.35
N GLY A 63 -3.38 -15.06 -54.16
CA GLY A 63 -4.21 -14.34 -55.13
C GLY A 63 -5.60 -14.91 -55.48
N ARG A 64 -6.19 -15.78 -54.65
CA ARG A 64 -7.48 -16.44 -54.93
C ARG A 64 -8.49 -16.20 -53.80
N GLU A 65 -9.70 -15.72 -54.14
CA GLU A 65 -10.74 -15.40 -53.16
C GLU A 65 -11.65 -16.59 -52.86
N ALA A 66 -11.81 -16.91 -51.57
CA ALA A 66 -12.84 -17.84 -51.08
C ALA A 66 -13.98 -17.12 -50.33
N VAL A 67 -15.20 -17.64 -50.45
CA VAL A 67 -16.37 -17.20 -49.70
C VAL A 67 -16.86 -18.34 -48.81
N ILE A 68 -16.98 -18.05 -47.50
CA ILE A 68 -17.63 -18.92 -46.51
C ILE A 68 -18.99 -18.30 -46.21
N GLY A 69 -20.02 -19.13 -46.12
CA GLY A 69 -21.39 -18.67 -45.81
C GLY A 69 -21.43 -17.75 -44.58
N ARG A 70 -22.04 -16.57 -44.76
CA ARG A 70 -22.41 -15.51 -43.80
C ARG A 70 -21.43 -15.03 -42.72
N ASP A 71 -20.23 -15.60 -42.56
CA ASP A 71 -19.35 -15.28 -41.43
C ASP A 71 -17.85 -15.18 -41.80
N LYS A 72 -17.53 -14.68 -43.00
CA LYS A 72 -16.14 -14.43 -43.42
C LYS A 72 -15.37 -13.51 -42.45
N ASP A 73 -16.09 -12.62 -41.75
CA ASP A 73 -15.49 -11.60 -40.89
C ASP A 73 -15.19 -12.10 -39.46
N ARG A 74 -15.51 -13.37 -39.15
CA ARG A 74 -15.35 -13.93 -37.80
C ARG A 74 -14.09 -14.76 -37.59
N TYR A 75 -13.31 -15.06 -38.63
CA TYR A 75 -12.12 -15.93 -38.55
C TYR A 75 -10.90 -15.35 -39.31
N GLU A 76 -9.71 -15.41 -38.69
CA GLU A 76 -8.44 -14.90 -39.20
C GLU A 76 -7.38 -16.03 -39.23
N CYS A 77 -6.60 -16.10 -40.31
CA CYS A 77 -5.51 -17.08 -40.45
C CYS A 77 -4.27 -16.63 -39.66
N ARG A 78 -3.80 -17.45 -38.70
CA ARG A 78 -2.61 -17.19 -37.88
C ARG A 78 -1.62 -18.35 -37.93
N PHE A 79 -0.33 -18.03 -37.94
CA PHE A 79 0.73 -19.03 -37.84
C PHE A 79 1.04 -19.31 -36.37
N ASP A 80 0.80 -20.53 -35.92
CA ASP A 80 1.20 -20.96 -34.59
C ASP A 80 2.69 -21.35 -34.61
N ARG A 81 3.52 -20.54 -33.93
CA ARG A 81 4.97 -20.77 -33.86
C ARG A 81 5.35 -21.93 -32.95
N ALA A 82 4.49 -22.35 -32.02
CA ALA A 82 4.79 -23.49 -31.13
C ALA A 82 4.80 -24.80 -31.93
N ASP A 83 3.81 -24.97 -32.81
CA ASP A 83 3.60 -26.20 -33.58
C ASP A 83 3.99 -26.06 -35.06
N SER A 84 4.41 -24.88 -35.50
CA SER A 84 4.82 -24.56 -36.88
C SER A 84 3.73 -24.85 -37.93
N VAL A 85 2.47 -24.59 -37.59
CA VAL A 85 1.30 -24.83 -38.45
C VAL A 85 0.45 -23.56 -38.60
N TYR A 86 -0.29 -23.46 -39.70
CA TYR A 86 -1.23 -22.36 -39.95
C TYR A 86 -2.64 -22.76 -39.51
N ILE A 87 -3.29 -21.94 -38.68
CA ILE A 87 -4.59 -22.22 -38.06
C ILE A 87 -5.59 -21.08 -38.29
N TRP A 88 -6.88 -21.38 -38.28
CA TRP A 88 -7.96 -20.39 -38.38
C TRP A 88 -8.44 -20.02 -36.97
N VAL A 89 -8.40 -18.72 -36.65
CA VAL A 89 -8.70 -18.18 -35.32
C VAL A 89 -9.95 -17.32 -35.40
N GLY A 90 -11.01 -17.75 -34.72
CA GLY A 90 -12.26 -17.03 -34.59
C GLY A 90 -12.28 -16.06 -33.41
N TYR A 91 -13.27 -15.17 -33.39
CA TYR A 91 -13.42 -14.20 -32.30
C TYR A 91 -13.68 -14.88 -30.94
N ASP A 92 -14.40 -16.00 -30.95
CA ASP A 92 -14.77 -16.77 -29.75
C ASP A 92 -14.16 -18.20 -29.71
N ASP A 93 -13.71 -18.75 -30.84
CA ASP A 93 -13.26 -20.15 -30.97
C ASP A 93 -12.02 -20.30 -31.87
N THR A 94 -11.22 -21.36 -31.70
CA THR A 94 -10.06 -21.69 -32.58
C THR A 94 -10.24 -23.03 -33.27
N LEU A 95 -9.95 -23.09 -34.58
CA LEU A 95 -10.09 -24.28 -35.42
C LEU A 95 -8.74 -24.68 -36.04
N THR A 96 -8.37 -25.95 -35.86
CA THR A 96 -7.15 -26.56 -36.41
C THR A 96 -7.49 -27.63 -37.45
N ALA A 97 -6.52 -27.98 -38.30
CA ALA A 97 -6.70 -28.92 -39.41
C ALA A 97 -7.07 -30.36 -39.03
N GLU A 98 -7.10 -30.69 -37.72
CA GLU A 98 -7.56 -31.97 -37.19
C GLU A 98 -8.96 -31.92 -36.56
N GLY A 99 -9.71 -30.82 -36.69
CA GLY A 99 -11.11 -30.73 -36.27
C GLY A 99 -11.32 -30.78 -34.74
N ARG A 100 -10.33 -30.39 -33.93
CA ARG A 100 -10.47 -30.25 -32.47
C ARG A 100 -10.67 -28.78 -32.08
N GLU A 101 -11.80 -28.49 -31.45
CA GLU A 101 -12.14 -27.18 -30.86
C GLU A 101 -11.39 -26.98 -29.53
N PHE A 102 -10.77 -25.82 -29.35
CA PHE A 102 -10.31 -25.34 -28.06
C PHE A 102 -11.07 -24.07 -27.65
N HIS A 103 -11.63 -24.07 -26.44
CA HIS A 103 -12.15 -22.88 -25.77
C HIS A 103 -11.04 -22.18 -24.99
N ARG A 104 -11.04 -20.85 -25.07
CA ARG A 104 -10.06 -19.96 -24.43
C ARG A 104 -10.11 -20.10 -22.91
N ALA A 105 -9.02 -20.58 -22.31
CA ALA A 105 -8.78 -20.40 -20.88
C ALA A 105 -8.22 -18.99 -20.64
N GLU A 106 -8.74 -18.31 -19.62
CA GLU A 106 -8.39 -16.93 -19.28
C GLU A 106 -6.92 -16.76 -18.86
N SER A 107 -6.33 -15.69 -19.40
CA SER A 107 -5.17 -14.92 -18.92
C SER A 107 -3.88 -15.67 -18.53
N SER A 108 -2.88 -15.62 -19.42
CA SER A 108 -1.54 -15.11 -19.08
C SER A 108 -0.62 -15.04 -20.31
N SER A 109 -0.18 -13.82 -20.62
CA SER A 109 1.15 -13.43 -21.12
C SER A 109 1.90 -14.31 -22.13
N SER A 110 2.03 -13.83 -23.38
CA SER A 110 3.28 -13.89 -24.15
C SER A 110 3.18 -13.04 -25.42
N LEU A 111 3.71 -11.81 -25.39
CA LEU A 111 4.02 -11.05 -26.60
C LEU A 111 5.55 -11.02 -26.76
N LEU A 112 6.05 -11.88 -27.64
CA LEU A 112 7.31 -11.66 -28.35
C LEU A 112 6.97 -11.30 -29.80
N TYR A 113 7.63 -10.24 -30.25
CA TYR A 113 7.39 -9.42 -31.42
C TYR A 113 7.40 -10.17 -32.78
N SER A 114 6.67 -9.59 -33.74
CA SER A 114 6.95 -9.72 -35.16
C SER A 114 6.48 -8.45 -35.88
N SER A 115 7.44 -7.77 -36.50
CA SER A 115 7.29 -6.65 -37.42
C SER A 115 6.32 -6.97 -38.57
N SER A 116 5.27 -6.16 -38.74
CA SER A 116 4.63 -5.78 -40.01
C SER A 116 3.11 -5.53 -39.85
N SER A 117 2.73 -4.54 -39.04
CA SER A 117 1.49 -3.76 -39.22
C SER A 117 1.46 -2.68 -38.14
N PHE A 118 2.27 -1.64 -38.35
CA PHE A 118 2.24 -0.44 -37.52
C PHE A 118 1.09 0.43 -38.01
N ASP A 119 -0.01 0.45 -37.25
CA ASP A 119 -0.94 1.57 -37.30
C ASP A 119 -0.49 2.57 -36.22
N PHE A 120 0.54 3.35 -36.58
CA PHE A 120 0.98 4.50 -35.82
C PHE A 120 0.32 5.70 -36.49
N ASP A 121 -0.63 6.34 -35.82
CA ASP A 121 -1.01 7.70 -36.21
C ASP A 121 0.23 8.58 -36.01
N ILE A 122 0.71 9.14 -37.12
CA ILE A 122 1.73 10.19 -37.24
C ILE A 122 3.19 9.69 -37.22
N THR A 123 3.78 9.65 -38.43
CA THR A 123 5.15 10.10 -38.69
C THR A 123 5.72 10.94 -37.55
N TRP A 124 6.75 10.48 -36.85
CA TRP A 124 7.47 11.28 -35.84
C TRP A 124 8.25 12.41 -36.55
N SER A 125 7.52 13.40 -37.04
CA SER A 125 7.97 14.60 -37.72
C SER A 125 7.48 15.76 -36.88
N TYR A 126 8.18 16.03 -35.78
CA TYR A 126 8.04 17.31 -35.11
C TYR A 126 8.99 18.30 -35.79
N ASP A 127 8.51 19.52 -35.99
CA ASP A 127 9.40 20.60 -36.42
C ASP A 127 10.23 21.02 -35.21
N LYS A 128 11.57 20.97 -35.33
CA LYS A 128 12.46 21.43 -34.26
C LYS A 128 12.22 22.92 -33.95
N ASP A 129 11.73 23.68 -34.94
CA ASP A 129 11.41 25.10 -34.81
C ASP A 129 10.20 25.36 -33.92
N ASP A 130 9.38 24.34 -33.62
CA ASP A 130 8.25 24.44 -32.70
C ASP A 130 8.68 24.44 -31.22
N PHE A 131 9.94 24.09 -30.93
CA PHE A 131 10.45 23.95 -29.57
C PHE A 131 11.23 25.19 -29.17
N LYS A 132 11.04 25.60 -27.91
CA LYS A 132 11.83 26.68 -27.35
C LYS A 132 13.24 26.17 -27.08
N LEU A 133 14.23 26.86 -27.65
CA LEU A 133 15.63 26.62 -27.30
C LEU A 133 15.86 27.04 -25.84
N ALA A 134 16.42 26.13 -25.07
CA ALA A 134 16.85 26.37 -23.70
C ALA A 134 18.00 27.37 -23.68
N SER A 135 17.95 28.32 -22.74
CA SER A 135 19.12 29.11 -22.38
C SER A 135 20.03 28.23 -21.52
N ILE A 136 21.16 27.77 -22.09
CA ILE A 136 22.13 26.94 -21.37
C ILE A 136 22.91 27.82 -20.39
N PRO A 137 22.76 27.64 -19.07
CA PRO A 137 23.26 28.58 -18.08
C PRO A 137 24.72 28.31 -17.66
N PHE A 138 25.43 27.45 -18.39
CA PHE A 138 26.80 27.03 -18.12
C PHE A 138 27.57 26.84 -19.44
N THR A 139 28.90 26.75 -19.34
CA THR A 139 29.77 26.48 -20.49
C THR A 139 30.64 25.26 -20.22
N LEU A 140 30.61 24.30 -21.14
CA LEU A 140 31.44 23.11 -21.17
C LEU A 140 32.23 23.10 -22.48
N THR A 141 33.52 22.78 -22.41
CA THR A 141 34.38 22.59 -23.59
C THR A 141 34.82 21.15 -23.78
N SER A 142 34.76 20.36 -22.69
CA SER A 142 34.96 18.91 -22.70
C SER A 142 34.03 18.24 -21.69
N LYS A 143 33.62 16.99 -21.97
CA LYS A 143 32.89 16.16 -21.00
C LYS A 143 33.70 15.90 -19.73
N ASP A 144 35.04 15.98 -19.80
CA ASP A 144 35.95 15.80 -18.65
C ASP A 144 35.70 16.80 -17.53
N GLU A 145 35.17 17.98 -17.84
CA GLU A 145 34.85 19.01 -16.86
C GLU A 145 33.68 18.62 -15.94
N LEU A 146 32.93 17.56 -16.24
CA LEU A 146 31.89 17.04 -15.35
C LEU A 146 32.50 16.25 -14.18
N PHE A 147 33.68 15.66 -14.38
CA PHE A 147 34.24 14.62 -13.52
C PHE A 147 35.25 15.16 -12.52
N ASN A 148 35.40 14.46 -11.39
CA ASN A 148 36.42 14.79 -10.40
C ASN A 148 37.76 14.15 -10.81
N PRO A 149 38.83 14.92 -11.08
CA PRO A 149 40.11 14.37 -11.51
C PRO A 149 40.82 13.53 -10.44
N GLU A 150 40.42 13.64 -9.18
CA GLU A 150 40.97 12.87 -8.05
C GLU A 150 40.37 11.47 -7.93
N ILE A 151 39.34 11.15 -8.73
CA ILE A 151 38.67 9.84 -8.71
C ILE A 151 39.17 8.98 -9.87
N GLU A 152 39.59 7.75 -9.56
CA GLU A 152 39.92 6.75 -10.57
C GLU A 152 38.63 6.12 -11.11
N TYR A 153 38.27 6.51 -12.33
CA TYR A 153 37.10 5.98 -13.03
C TYR A 153 37.41 4.68 -13.76
N GLY A 154 36.50 3.73 -13.69
CA GLY A 154 36.44 2.62 -14.64
C GLY A 154 35.93 3.11 -15.99
N THR A 155 35.95 2.23 -16.98
CA THR A 155 35.34 2.50 -18.30
C THR A 155 34.58 1.29 -18.81
N MET A 156 33.61 1.55 -19.67
CA MET A 156 32.91 0.54 -20.47
C MET A 156 32.75 1.06 -21.90
N THR A 157 32.77 0.17 -22.89
CA THR A 157 32.56 0.52 -24.30
C THR A 157 31.23 -0.06 -24.78
N ASP A 158 30.37 0.79 -25.33
CA ASP A 158 29.11 0.36 -25.92
C ASP A 158 29.40 -0.20 -27.32
N GLU A 159 29.22 -1.51 -27.49
CA GLU A 159 29.54 -2.19 -28.74
C GLU A 159 28.64 -1.75 -29.91
N ARG A 160 27.51 -1.09 -29.62
CA ARG A 160 26.52 -0.68 -30.64
C ARG A 160 26.94 0.57 -31.39
N ASP A 161 27.66 1.48 -30.76
CA ASP A 161 28.09 2.76 -31.34
C ASP A 161 29.58 3.10 -31.09
N GLY A 162 30.30 2.26 -30.35
CA GLY A 162 31.71 2.43 -30.00
C GLY A 162 31.98 3.49 -28.93
N GLN A 163 30.95 4.09 -28.32
CA GLN A 163 31.15 5.12 -27.31
C GLN A 163 31.71 4.52 -26.00
N VAL A 164 32.65 5.25 -25.41
CA VAL A 164 33.29 4.86 -24.15
C VAL A 164 32.76 5.74 -23.03
N TYR A 165 32.13 5.09 -22.04
CA TYR A 165 31.55 5.72 -20.87
C TYR A 165 32.40 5.44 -19.63
N ARG A 166 32.64 6.46 -18.81
CA ARG A 166 33.21 6.32 -17.47
C ARG A 166 32.23 5.62 -16.54
N THR A 167 32.77 4.81 -15.65
CA THR A 167 32.02 4.07 -14.65
C THR A 167 32.59 4.28 -13.27
N VAL A 168 31.75 4.15 -12.26
CA VAL A 168 32.13 4.29 -10.85
C VAL A 168 31.45 3.21 -10.03
N VAL A 169 32.15 2.71 -9.02
CA VAL A 169 31.57 1.77 -8.06
C VAL A 169 30.88 2.57 -6.96
N ILE A 170 29.56 2.41 -6.86
CA ILE A 170 28.77 2.98 -5.75
C ILE A 170 28.08 1.81 -5.04
N GLY A 171 28.34 1.69 -3.73
CA GLY A 171 27.95 0.51 -2.97
C GLY A 171 28.64 -0.74 -3.52
N ASN A 172 27.87 -1.73 -3.95
CA ASN A 172 28.35 -2.99 -4.54
C ASN A 172 28.06 -3.11 -6.05
N ARG A 173 27.69 -2.00 -6.70
CA ARG A 173 27.33 -1.96 -8.12
C ARG A 173 28.25 -1.05 -8.89
N VAL A 174 28.43 -1.36 -10.17
CA VAL A 174 29.11 -0.48 -11.12
C VAL A 174 28.06 0.34 -11.86
N TRP A 175 28.15 1.66 -11.76
CA TRP A 175 27.25 2.62 -12.39
C TRP A 175 27.95 3.37 -13.50
N MET A 176 27.20 3.77 -14.53
CA MET A 176 27.68 4.81 -15.44
C MET A 176 27.85 6.15 -14.69
N ALA A 177 29.04 6.72 -14.78
CA ALA A 177 29.38 8.04 -14.26
C ALA A 177 29.02 9.18 -15.25
N GLU A 178 28.59 8.83 -16.47
CA GLU A 178 28.03 9.75 -17.47
C GLU A 178 26.64 9.29 -17.93
N ASN A 179 25.86 10.22 -18.48
CA ASN A 179 24.59 9.90 -19.11
C ASN A 179 24.84 9.19 -20.46
N LEU A 180 23.99 8.23 -20.80
CA LEU A 180 24.01 7.51 -22.08
C LEU A 180 23.79 8.47 -23.27
N ASN A 181 24.48 8.22 -24.38
CA ASN A 181 24.38 8.99 -25.63
C ASN A 181 24.16 8.10 -26.87
N PHE A 182 23.57 6.93 -26.71
CA PHE A 182 23.22 6.04 -27.83
C PHE A 182 22.07 6.63 -28.65
N ALA A 183 22.29 6.93 -29.93
CA ALA A 183 21.31 7.59 -30.79
C ALA A 183 20.26 6.64 -31.42
N GLY A 184 20.36 5.33 -31.17
CA GLY A 184 19.58 4.32 -31.88
C GLY A 184 20.16 3.98 -33.26
N ASN A 185 19.66 2.90 -33.84
CA ASN A 185 19.97 2.44 -35.19
C ASN A 185 18.78 1.61 -35.71
N ASP A 186 18.94 0.93 -36.86
CA ASP A 186 17.88 0.13 -37.46
C ASP A 186 17.36 -1.01 -36.55
N ASP A 187 18.19 -1.51 -35.63
CA ASP A 187 17.80 -2.53 -34.64
C ASP A 187 17.07 -1.93 -33.42
N TYR A 188 17.19 -0.62 -33.21
CA TYR A 188 16.59 0.13 -32.09
C TYR A 188 15.74 1.31 -32.60
N PRO A 189 14.67 1.05 -33.39
CA PRO A 189 13.90 2.10 -34.06
C PRO A 189 13.19 3.04 -33.07
N LEU A 190 12.78 2.54 -31.89
CA LEU A 190 12.18 3.39 -30.86
C LEU A 190 13.18 4.40 -30.31
N VAL A 191 14.46 4.02 -30.17
CA VAL A 191 15.51 4.92 -29.69
C VAL A 191 15.89 5.92 -30.77
N LEU A 192 15.99 5.45 -32.02
CA LEU A 192 16.27 6.27 -33.18
C LEU A 192 15.21 7.37 -33.36
N GLU A 193 13.94 7.02 -33.13
CA GLU A 193 12.83 7.95 -33.25
C GLU A 193 12.47 8.66 -31.95
N ARG A 194 12.87 8.24 -30.75
CA ARG A 194 12.42 8.87 -29.50
C ARG A 194 13.55 9.20 -28.54
N SER A 195 14.61 9.76 -29.11
CA SER A 195 15.69 10.39 -28.38
C SER A 195 16.03 11.76 -28.97
N ALA A 196 16.53 12.68 -28.14
CA ALA A 196 16.83 14.06 -28.53
C ALA A 196 18.01 14.64 -27.76
N CYS A 197 18.76 15.53 -28.40
CA CYS A 197 19.78 16.33 -27.74
C CYS A 197 19.18 17.58 -27.11
N ILE A 198 19.83 18.10 -26.07
CA ILE A 198 19.51 19.43 -25.54
C ILE A 198 19.67 20.45 -26.67
N ASN A 199 18.64 21.26 -26.90
CA ASN A 199 18.53 22.18 -28.03
C ASN A 199 18.67 21.53 -29.42
N PHE A 200 18.47 20.21 -29.51
CA PHE A 200 18.64 19.43 -30.75
C PHE A 200 20.02 19.59 -31.41
N ASP A 201 21.02 19.88 -30.59
CA ASP A 201 22.41 20.10 -30.97
C ASP A 201 23.27 18.89 -30.57
N ASP A 202 23.93 18.28 -31.54
CA ASP A 202 24.74 17.07 -31.34
C ASP A 202 25.95 17.31 -30.43
N ASP A 203 26.48 18.54 -30.39
CA ASP A 203 27.57 18.89 -29.48
C ASP A 203 27.12 18.80 -28.00
N ASN A 204 25.87 19.18 -27.71
CA ASN A 204 25.31 19.04 -26.37
C ASN A 204 25.12 17.55 -25.99
N CYS A 205 24.73 16.71 -26.94
CA CYS A 205 24.67 15.26 -26.73
C CYS A 205 26.05 14.67 -26.41
N ALA A 206 27.09 15.09 -27.14
CA ALA A 206 28.46 14.64 -26.91
C ALA A 206 29.00 15.05 -25.52
N LEU A 207 28.55 16.20 -24.99
CA LEU A 207 28.97 16.72 -23.69
C LEU A 207 28.15 16.20 -22.50
N LEU A 208 26.83 16.05 -22.66
CA LEU A 208 25.89 15.85 -21.55
C LEU A 208 25.10 14.53 -21.62
N GLY A 209 25.21 13.80 -22.72
CA GLY A 209 24.35 12.67 -23.05
C GLY A 209 23.03 13.09 -23.68
N ARG A 210 22.24 12.08 -24.05
CA ARG A 210 20.97 12.25 -24.79
C ARG A 210 19.77 12.10 -23.85
N LEU A 211 18.66 12.73 -24.22
CA LEU A 211 17.37 12.59 -23.55
C LEU A 211 16.51 11.57 -24.30
N TYR A 212 15.89 10.64 -23.57
CA TYR A 212 15.09 9.54 -24.11
C TYR A 212 13.67 9.64 -23.59
N SER A 213 12.69 9.26 -24.41
CA SER A 213 11.33 9.04 -23.93
C SER A 213 11.25 7.74 -23.12
N ARG A 214 10.13 7.49 -22.43
CA ARG A 214 9.95 6.27 -21.63
C ARG A 214 10.00 5.01 -22.50
N GLU A 215 9.31 5.01 -23.65
CA GLU A 215 9.30 3.85 -24.55
C GLU A 215 10.66 3.61 -25.22
N ALA A 216 11.42 4.66 -25.53
CA ALA A 216 12.80 4.52 -26.00
C ALA A 216 13.69 3.94 -24.90
N THR A 217 13.55 4.46 -23.68
CA THR A 217 14.33 4.01 -22.52
C THR A 217 14.13 2.53 -22.23
N MET A 218 12.88 2.07 -22.25
CA MET A 218 12.54 0.67 -22.01
C MET A 218 12.65 -0.20 -23.27
N ASP A 219 12.91 0.41 -24.43
CA ASP A 219 12.93 -0.22 -25.75
C ASP A 219 11.70 -1.11 -25.99
N ASN A 220 10.52 -0.61 -25.59
CA ASN A 220 9.28 -1.38 -25.62
C ASN A 220 8.05 -0.50 -25.87
N ILE A 221 7.24 -0.86 -26.86
CA ILE A 221 6.07 -0.07 -27.28
C ILE A 221 4.92 -0.12 -26.26
N ALA A 222 4.88 -1.14 -25.40
CA ALA A 222 3.93 -1.20 -24.29
C ALA A 222 4.16 -0.04 -23.30
N CYS A 223 5.36 0.54 -23.30
CA CYS A 223 5.75 1.70 -22.52
C CYS A 223 5.39 3.04 -23.15
N LYS A 224 4.56 3.07 -24.21
CA LYS A 224 4.05 4.33 -24.76
C LYS A 224 3.29 5.15 -23.72
N LEU A 225 3.25 6.47 -23.93
CA LEU A 225 2.52 7.39 -23.06
C LEU A 225 1.05 6.93 -22.89
N GLY A 226 0.56 6.98 -21.64
CA GLY A 226 -0.81 6.60 -21.30
C GLY A 226 -1.06 5.09 -21.24
N SER A 227 -0.06 4.24 -21.48
CA SER A 227 -0.15 2.79 -21.35
C SER A 227 0.62 2.29 -20.11
N SER A 228 0.12 1.20 -19.52
CA SER A 228 0.84 0.49 -18.46
C SER A 228 2.11 -0.15 -19.02
N CYS A 229 3.25 0.04 -18.37
CA CYS A 229 4.50 -0.60 -18.77
C CYS A 229 5.02 -1.54 -17.69
N ASP A 230 4.19 -2.54 -17.48
CA ASP A 230 4.57 -3.76 -16.81
C ASP A 230 5.15 -4.71 -17.87
N ILE A 231 6.48 -4.68 -18.00
CA ILE A 231 7.24 -5.52 -18.92
C ILE A 231 7.88 -6.72 -18.20
N GLY A 232 7.43 -7.00 -16.98
CA GLY A 232 7.80 -8.19 -16.19
C GLY A 232 8.72 -7.90 -14.99
N ASP A 233 9.01 -8.97 -14.23
CA ASP A 233 9.79 -8.95 -12.98
C ASP A 233 11.32 -9.11 -13.20
N THR A 234 11.83 -8.77 -14.39
CA THR A 234 13.25 -8.95 -14.75
C THR A 234 13.99 -7.62 -14.87
N LEU A 235 15.31 -7.62 -14.70
CA LEU A 235 16.18 -6.50 -15.04
C LEU A 235 15.88 -6.02 -16.47
N VAL A 236 15.44 -4.78 -16.59
CA VAL A 236 15.08 -4.21 -17.89
C VAL A 236 16.34 -3.67 -18.54
N ARG A 237 16.90 -4.42 -19.50
CA ARG A 237 18.01 -3.91 -20.31
C ARG A 237 17.64 -2.57 -20.96
N GLY A 238 16.48 -2.50 -21.60
CA GLY A 238 16.02 -1.33 -22.33
C GLY A 238 17.08 -0.82 -23.31
N VAL A 239 17.27 0.51 -23.33
CA VAL A 239 18.27 1.20 -24.16
C VAL A 239 19.72 0.97 -23.68
N CYS A 240 19.97 0.37 -22.52
CA CYS A 240 21.32 0.10 -22.04
C CYS A 240 22.05 -0.96 -22.88
N PRO A 241 23.40 -0.91 -22.94
CA PRO A 241 24.18 -1.90 -23.66
C PRO A 241 24.07 -3.28 -23.01
N LYS A 242 24.46 -4.32 -23.74
CA LYS A 242 24.49 -5.68 -23.20
C LYS A 242 25.38 -5.76 -21.96
N GLY A 243 24.93 -6.44 -20.90
CA GLY A 243 25.63 -6.49 -19.60
C GLY A 243 25.31 -5.30 -18.70
N TRP A 244 24.38 -4.44 -19.12
CA TRP A 244 23.91 -3.28 -18.39
C TRP A 244 22.38 -3.15 -18.53
N HIS A 245 21.75 -2.54 -17.53
CA HIS A 245 20.30 -2.37 -17.49
C HIS A 245 19.88 -1.00 -16.94
N ILE A 246 18.62 -0.66 -17.18
CA ILE A 246 17.95 0.49 -16.58
C ILE A 246 17.80 0.23 -15.08
N PRO A 247 18.22 1.17 -14.21
CA PRO A 247 18.18 0.99 -12.77
C PRO A 247 16.79 0.54 -12.29
N SER A 248 16.74 -0.57 -11.57
CA SER A 248 15.51 -1.01 -10.88
C SER A 248 15.23 -0.16 -9.63
N SER A 249 14.02 -0.26 -9.07
CA SER A 249 13.68 0.37 -7.79
C SER A 249 14.71 0.09 -6.69
N ASP A 250 15.16 -1.16 -6.61
CA ASP A 250 16.04 -1.63 -5.54
C ASP A 250 17.46 -1.09 -5.71
N GLU A 251 17.95 -1.03 -6.95
CA GLU A 251 19.26 -0.43 -7.28
C GLU A 251 19.26 1.07 -7.09
N VAL A 252 18.16 1.74 -7.41
CA VAL A 252 17.97 3.16 -7.17
C VAL A 252 17.94 3.47 -5.67
N THR A 253 17.22 2.68 -4.87
CA THR A 253 17.22 2.82 -3.40
C THR A 253 18.63 2.61 -2.84
N ALA A 254 19.32 1.55 -3.28
CA ALA A 254 20.70 1.26 -2.87
C ALA A 254 21.68 2.38 -3.26
N LEU A 255 21.48 3.02 -4.43
CA LEU A 255 22.26 4.17 -4.86
C LEU A 255 22.07 5.37 -3.92
N VAL A 256 20.82 5.70 -3.60
CA VAL A 256 20.48 6.80 -2.67
C VAL A 256 21.05 6.52 -1.28
N ASP A 257 20.92 5.29 -0.78
CA ASP A 257 21.48 4.88 0.51
C ASP A 257 23.01 4.96 0.54
N ALA A 258 23.68 4.58 -0.55
CA ALA A 258 25.14 4.66 -0.66
C ALA A 258 25.65 6.11 -0.65
N PHE A 259 24.85 7.08 -1.10
CA PHE A 259 25.19 8.50 -1.02
C PHE A 259 24.93 9.10 0.37
N GLY A 260 23.97 8.57 1.13
CA GLY A 260 23.69 9.04 2.49
C GLY A 260 23.26 10.51 2.51
N ASP A 261 24.01 11.38 3.19
CA ASP A 261 23.82 12.83 3.26
C ASP A 261 24.68 13.62 2.27
N LYS A 262 25.45 12.93 1.40
CA LYS A 262 26.44 13.52 0.50
C LYS A 262 25.87 14.00 -0.82
N PHE A 263 24.66 14.55 -0.84
CA PHE A 263 23.97 14.90 -2.09
C PHE A 263 24.68 15.99 -2.91
N GLU A 264 25.36 16.93 -2.26
CA GLU A 264 26.20 17.94 -2.93
C GLU A 264 27.44 17.32 -3.60
N GLU A 265 27.88 16.16 -3.11
CA GLU A 265 29.03 15.40 -3.62
C GLU A 265 28.69 14.48 -4.82
N VAL A 266 27.40 14.33 -5.15
CA VAL A 266 26.89 13.52 -6.28
C VAL A 266 26.81 14.34 -7.57
N ARG A 267 26.59 15.64 -7.42
CA ARG A 267 26.54 16.61 -8.52
C ARG A 267 27.87 16.64 -9.26
N SER A 268 27.81 16.73 -10.58
CA SER A 268 28.99 16.95 -11.41
C SER A 268 29.70 18.24 -11.02
N ALA A 269 31.00 18.28 -11.31
CA ALA A 269 31.88 19.40 -11.02
C ALA A 269 31.47 20.71 -11.74
N LYS A 270 30.66 20.60 -12.80
CA LYS A 270 30.08 21.73 -13.54
C LYS A 270 28.61 21.48 -13.86
N THR A 271 27.92 22.46 -14.44
CA THR A 271 26.50 22.46 -14.90
C THR A 271 25.44 22.91 -13.89
N TRP A 272 25.70 22.86 -12.59
CA TRP A 272 24.74 23.26 -11.55
C TRP A 272 24.73 24.77 -11.31
N SER A 273 24.59 25.57 -12.37
CA SER A 273 24.82 27.03 -12.40
C SER A 273 23.91 27.88 -11.53
N PHE A 274 22.76 27.35 -11.09
CA PHE A 274 21.85 28.04 -10.16
C PHE A 274 22.19 27.76 -8.69
N TYR A 275 23.20 26.93 -8.44
CA TYR A 275 23.66 26.48 -7.12
C TYR A 275 25.20 26.52 -7.06
N ASN A 276 25.79 26.23 -5.90
CA ASN A 276 27.23 25.98 -5.86
C ASN A 276 27.53 24.72 -6.69
N GLU A 277 28.55 24.79 -7.54
CA GLU A 277 29.07 23.63 -8.28
C GLU A 277 29.40 22.48 -7.30
N GLY A 278 29.06 21.25 -7.69
CA GLY A 278 29.22 20.08 -6.83
C GLY A 278 30.68 19.64 -6.71
N GLY A 279 31.06 19.06 -5.56
CA GLY A 279 32.41 18.53 -5.37
C GLY A 279 32.68 17.23 -6.15
N ASN A 280 31.63 16.57 -6.65
CA ASN A 280 31.68 15.26 -7.32
C ASN A 280 32.62 14.25 -6.61
N THR A 281 32.70 14.28 -5.28
CA THR A 281 33.61 13.43 -4.50
C THR A 281 33.12 12.00 -4.40
N THR A 282 31.87 11.73 -4.80
CA THR A 282 31.36 10.36 -4.97
C THR A 282 31.76 9.73 -6.30
N GLY A 283 32.12 10.55 -7.29
CA GLY A 283 32.40 10.13 -8.65
C GLY A 283 31.17 9.89 -9.50
N PHE A 284 29.95 9.88 -8.96
CA PHE A 284 28.74 9.65 -9.77
C PHE A 284 28.51 10.74 -10.82
N SER A 285 28.99 11.97 -10.59
CA SER A 285 29.11 13.01 -11.60
C SER A 285 27.81 13.36 -12.32
N MET A 286 26.71 13.59 -11.58
CA MET A 286 25.39 13.85 -12.16
C MET A 286 25.27 15.28 -12.71
N PRO A 287 25.09 15.51 -14.02
CA PRO A 287 24.86 16.83 -14.58
C PRO A 287 23.41 17.33 -14.40
N ALA A 288 23.24 18.64 -14.33
CA ALA A 288 21.94 19.30 -14.23
C ALA A 288 21.28 19.48 -15.61
N THR A 289 21.02 18.38 -16.31
CA THR A 289 20.50 18.38 -17.70
C THR A 289 19.02 18.72 -17.82
N GLY A 290 18.27 18.74 -16.71
CA GLY A 290 16.82 18.90 -16.75
C GLY A 290 16.13 17.78 -17.54
N GLY A 291 15.01 18.12 -18.17
CA GLY A 291 14.30 17.24 -19.11
C GLY A 291 13.62 18.04 -20.22
N LEU A 292 13.34 17.38 -21.34
CA LEU A 292 12.56 17.94 -22.44
C LEU A 292 11.10 17.53 -22.26
N ASN A 293 10.22 18.52 -22.14
CA ASN A 293 8.79 18.31 -22.00
C ASN A 293 8.11 18.55 -23.36
N PHE A 294 7.59 17.48 -23.93
CA PHE A 294 7.04 17.49 -25.28
C PHE A 294 5.64 18.12 -25.34
N TYR A 295 4.97 18.28 -24.20
CA TYR A 295 3.65 18.90 -24.15
C TYR A 295 3.73 20.42 -24.23
N ASN A 296 4.65 21.04 -23.47
CA ASN A 296 4.89 22.49 -23.51
C ASN A 296 5.96 22.88 -24.56
N LYS A 297 6.60 21.89 -25.21
CA LYS A 297 7.66 22.05 -26.21
C LYS A 297 8.85 22.86 -25.67
N ASP A 298 9.27 22.56 -24.43
CA ASP A 298 10.28 23.33 -23.70
C ASP A 298 11.25 22.43 -22.92
N PHE A 299 12.43 22.96 -22.60
CA PHE A 299 13.41 22.31 -21.73
C PHE A 299 13.26 22.81 -20.29
N ASP A 300 12.81 21.93 -19.41
CA ASP A 300 12.51 22.26 -18.02
C ASP A 300 13.74 22.01 -17.13
N ASN A 301 14.01 22.94 -16.20
CA ASN A 301 15.00 22.82 -15.11
C ASN A 301 16.47 22.61 -15.53
N LEU A 302 16.86 23.02 -16.74
CA LEU A 302 18.26 23.02 -17.16
C LEU A 302 19.14 23.87 -16.21
N GLY A 303 20.26 23.30 -15.78
CA GLY A 303 21.17 23.91 -14.80
C GLY A 303 20.71 23.81 -13.34
N ARG A 304 19.53 23.21 -13.08
CA ARG A 304 18.93 23.11 -11.74
C ARG A 304 18.75 21.69 -11.23
N THR A 305 18.40 20.75 -12.11
CA THR A 305 18.12 19.36 -11.70
C THR A 305 18.75 18.36 -12.66
N GLY A 306 19.27 17.26 -12.13
CA GLY A 306 19.57 16.06 -12.91
C GLY A 306 18.34 15.16 -12.93
N ILE A 307 17.96 14.63 -14.09
CA ILE A 307 16.85 13.67 -14.21
C ILE A 307 17.32 12.45 -14.98
N VAL A 308 17.20 11.26 -14.36
CA VAL A 308 17.51 9.98 -15.03
C VAL A 308 16.38 8.98 -14.87
N TRP A 309 16.10 8.22 -15.91
CA TRP A 309 15.06 7.18 -15.87
C TRP A 309 15.42 6.03 -14.94
N ALA A 310 14.37 5.46 -14.34
CA ALA A 310 14.42 4.21 -13.60
C ALA A 310 13.25 3.32 -14.03
N TYR A 311 13.37 2.01 -13.82
CA TYR A 311 12.27 1.08 -14.00
C TYR A 311 11.68 0.70 -12.66
N ILE A 312 10.40 1.04 -12.46
CA ILE A 312 9.59 0.57 -11.33
C ILE A 312 8.37 -0.12 -11.92
N LYS A 313 8.10 -1.34 -11.44
CA LYS A 313 6.97 -2.13 -11.90
C LYS A 313 5.67 -1.37 -11.65
N GLY A 314 4.87 -1.19 -12.71
CA GLY A 314 3.55 -0.61 -12.61
C GLY A 314 3.19 0.30 -13.79
N PRO A 315 2.03 0.99 -13.70
CA PRO A 315 1.57 1.83 -14.80
C PRO A 315 2.33 3.15 -14.91
N TYR A 316 3.01 3.58 -13.85
CA TYR A 316 3.57 4.92 -13.72
C TYR A 316 4.92 5.09 -14.44
N LEU A 317 5.22 6.35 -14.77
CA LEU A 317 6.57 6.78 -15.15
C LEU A 317 7.40 6.90 -13.88
N SER A 318 8.61 6.35 -13.88
CA SER A 318 9.51 6.42 -12.73
C SER A 318 10.88 6.96 -13.14
N TYR A 319 11.35 7.95 -12.42
CA TYR A 319 12.65 8.57 -12.66
C TYR A 319 13.19 9.18 -11.37
N LEU A 320 14.50 9.31 -11.34
CA LEU A 320 15.25 9.98 -10.28
C LEU A 320 15.35 11.46 -10.58
N VAL A 321 15.12 12.30 -9.57
CA VAL A 321 15.35 13.75 -9.65
C VAL A 321 16.37 14.14 -8.59
N PHE A 322 17.53 14.60 -9.06
CA PHE A 322 18.60 15.17 -8.23
C PHE A 322 18.33 16.67 -8.11
N ARG A 323 18.10 17.18 -6.89
CA ARG A 323 17.71 18.57 -6.63
C ARG A 323 18.84 19.40 -6.02
N GLY A 324 18.81 20.70 -6.36
CA GLY A 324 19.64 21.77 -5.81
C GLY A 324 19.20 22.27 -4.42
N GLU A 325 18.70 23.51 -4.33
CA GLU A 325 18.37 24.21 -3.06
C GLU A 325 17.22 23.63 -2.21
N SER A 326 16.05 23.34 -2.79
CA SER A 326 14.81 23.17 -2.00
C SER A 326 14.69 21.82 -1.29
N GLY A 327 15.56 20.88 -1.63
CA GLY A 327 15.61 19.56 -1.02
C GLY A 327 17.02 19.06 -0.77
N ASN A 328 18.03 19.51 -1.54
CA ASN A 328 19.42 19.02 -1.46
C ASN A 328 19.44 17.48 -1.37
N ASP A 329 18.62 16.83 -2.20
CA ASP A 329 18.26 15.42 -2.08
C ASP A 329 18.05 14.77 -3.45
N ILE A 330 17.85 13.45 -3.42
CA ILE A 330 17.49 12.63 -4.57
C ILE A 330 16.10 12.08 -4.28
N ILE A 331 15.13 12.42 -5.12
CA ILE A 331 13.78 11.89 -5.00
C ILE A 331 13.50 10.90 -6.12
N ILE A 332 12.81 9.81 -5.77
CA ILE A 332 12.20 8.90 -6.73
C ILE A 332 10.82 9.47 -7.05
N HIS A 333 10.64 9.99 -8.25
CA HIS A 333 9.35 10.49 -8.68
C HIS A 333 8.61 9.40 -9.45
N SER A 334 7.38 9.10 -9.03
CA SER A 334 6.47 8.20 -9.74
C SER A 334 5.13 8.89 -9.96
N GLY A 335 4.69 9.01 -11.23
CA GLY A 335 3.44 9.69 -11.55
C GLY A 335 3.04 9.64 -13.02
N PHE A 336 1.91 10.27 -13.33
CA PHE A 336 1.45 10.52 -14.70
C PHE A 336 2.02 11.86 -15.18
N SER A 337 3.28 11.88 -15.61
CA SER A 337 3.81 13.07 -16.30
C SER A 337 3.51 13.02 -17.80
N TYR A 338 3.25 14.19 -18.39
CA TYR A 338 3.15 14.36 -19.84
C TYR A 338 4.50 14.08 -20.50
N ASN A 339 4.49 13.54 -21.72
CA ASN A 339 5.64 13.23 -22.61
C ASN A 339 7.00 13.83 -22.18
N LEU A 340 7.65 13.22 -21.19
CA LEU A 340 8.95 13.66 -20.67
C LEU A 340 10.06 12.91 -21.39
N PHE A 341 11.13 13.61 -21.71
CA PHE A 341 12.39 13.06 -22.19
C PHE A 341 13.47 13.37 -21.15
N ALA A 342 14.10 12.33 -20.62
CA ALA A 342 15.12 12.43 -19.57
C ALA A 342 16.35 11.58 -19.89
N SER A 343 17.45 11.81 -19.18
CA SER A 343 18.70 11.06 -19.40
C SER A 343 18.57 9.62 -18.92
N VAL A 344 19.49 8.75 -19.36
CA VAL A 344 19.60 7.37 -18.87
C VAL A 344 20.99 7.16 -18.30
N ARG A 345 21.09 6.46 -17.17
CA ARG A 345 22.34 5.94 -16.62
C ARG A 345 22.18 4.48 -16.30
N CYS A 346 23.00 3.65 -16.93
CA CYS A 346 22.88 2.22 -16.80
C CYS A 346 23.66 1.70 -15.59
N VAL A 347 23.20 0.58 -15.05
CA VAL A 347 23.88 -0.20 -14.00
C VAL A 347 24.37 -1.49 -14.62
N SER A 348 25.56 -1.95 -14.24
CA SER A 348 26.08 -3.23 -14.70
C SER A 348 25.29 -4.39 -14.09
N ASP A 349 25.06 -5.44 -14.88
CA ASP A 349 24.45 -6.69 -14.45
C ASP A 349 25.29 -7.39 -13.36
N ASP A 350 26.60 -7.14 -13.33
CA ASP A 350 27.53 -7.76 -12.39
C ASP A 350 27.43 -7.11 -11.00
N THR A 351 27.33 -7.94 -9.96
CA THR A 351 27.41 -7.53 -8.56
C THR A 351 28.80 -7.79 -8.01
N LEU A 352 29.42 -6.80 -7.39
CA LEU A 352 30.72 -6.96 -6.77
C LEU A 352 30.57 -7.68 -5.43
N ASN A 353 31.11 -8.89 -5.32
CA ASN A 353 31.23 -9.63 -4.06
C ASN A 353 32.36 -9.02 -3.22
N VAL A 354 32.03 -8.08 -2.34
CA VAL A 354 33.01 -7.44 -1.45
C VAL A 354 33.29 -8.36 -0.25
N VAL A 355 34.18 -9.34 -0.44
CA VAL A 355 34.90 -10.00 0.66
C VAL A 355 36.06 -9.09 1.07
N SER A 356 36.20 -8.86 2.37
CA SER A 356 37.25 -8.05 2.98
C SER A 356 38.65 -8.41 2.46
N LEU A 357 39.26 -7.49 1.72
CA LEU A 357 40.70 -7.39 1.51
C LEU A 357 41.13 -6.00 1.97
N SER A 358 41.59 -5.90 3.22
CA SER A 358 42.42 -4.77 3.66
C SER A 358 43.89 -5.10 3.37
N SER A 359 44.37 -4.45 2.32
CA SER A 359 45.72 -3.97 2.03
C SER A 359 46.93 -4.54 2.79
N SER A 360 47.89 -5.04 2.01
CA SER A 360 49.31 -4.72 2.20
C SER A 360 49.88 -4.18 0.89
N VAL A 361 50.54 -3.04 1.03
CA VAL A 361 50.86 -2.03 0.01
C VAL A 361 52.16 -2.36 -0.73
N ARG A 362 52.23 -2.13 -2.05
CA ARG A 362 53.23 -1.25 -2.72
C ARG A 362 53.22 -1.37 -4.25
N SER A 363 53.14 -0.22 -4.90
CA SER A 363 53.38 0.00 -6.32
C SER A 363 54.80 -0.38 -6.73
N SER A 364 54.97 -1.07 -7.87
CA SER A 364 55.80 -0.61 -9.01
C SER A 364 55.71 -1.58 -10.21
N SER A 365 55.16 -1.05 -11.31
CA SER A 365 55.51 -1.26 -12.73
C SER A 365 56.30 -2.52 -13.16
N SER A 366 55.74 -3.31 -14.07
CA SER A 366 56.12 -3.41 -15.51
C SER A 366 55.83 -4.80 -16.14
N VAL A 367 55.12 -4.74 -17.27
CA VAL A 367 55.04 -5.64 -18.44
C VAL A 367 55.30 -7.17 -18.37
N SER A 368 54.25 -7.89 -18.79
CA SER A 368 54.20 -8.94 -19.82
C SER A 368 54.29 -10.45 -19.48
N SER A 369 53.22 -11.12 -19.94
CA SER A 369 53.11 -12.42 -20.63
C SER A 369 53.06 -13.77 -19.86
N SER A 370 51.94 -14.45 -20.13
CA SER A 370 51.73 -15.88 -20.47
C SER A 370 51.53 -16.97 -19.40
N SER A 371 50.35 -17.61 -19.54
CA SER A 371 50.05 -19.07 -19.59
C SER A 371 49.91 -19.95 -18.33
N ILE A 372 48.70 -20.54 -18.23
CA ILE A 372 48.36 -21.99 -18.06
C ILE A 372 48.26 -22.63 -16.64
N SER A 373 47.01 -23.01 -16.32
CA SER A 373 46.47 -24.27 -15.74
C SER A 373 46.61 -24.73 -14.27
N SER A 374 45.40 -25.00 -13.73
CA SER A 374 44.92 -26.25 -13.09
C SER A 374 45.24 -26.63 -11.63
N SER A 375 44.14 -26.94 -10.91
CA SER A 375 43.86 -28.18 -10.13
C SER A 375 43.71 -28.11 -8.59
N SER A 376 42.47 -28.39 -8.16
CA SER A 376 41.98 -29.41 -7.18
C SER A 376 42.36 -29.44 -5.69
N GLY A 377 41.30 -29.65 -4.88
CA GLY A 377 41.28 -30.32 -3.55
C GLY A 377 41.20 -29.33 -2.37
N GLY A 378 40.34 -29.43 -1.35
CA GLY A 378 39.49 -30.51 -0.86
C GLY A 378 39.57 -30.53 0.69
N VAL A 379 38.40 -30.45 1.35
CA VAL A 379 38.00 -30.96 2.68
C VAL A 379 38.55 -30.41 4.03
N SER A 380 37.62 -29.80 4.77
CA SER A 380 37.08 -30.18 6.10
C SER A 380 37.78 -29.87 7.45
N SER A 381 37.00 -29.14 8.27
CA SER A 381 36.64 -29.34 9.70
C SER A 381 37.69 -29.32 10.82
N SER A 382 37.49 -28.44 11.83
CA SER A 382 37.05 -28.82 13.19
C SER A 382 37.02 -27.62 14.15
N SER A 383 36.29 -27.79 15.25
CA SER A 383 35.63 -26.78 16.08
C SER A 383 36.41 -26.39 17.37
N PHE A 384 35.69 -25.64 18.23
CA PHE A 384 35.74 -25.53 19.71
C PHE A 384 36.50 -24.37 20.38
N SER A 385 35.67 -23.48 20.95
CA SER A 385 35.60 -23.08 22.37
C SER A 385 36.50 -21.98 22.97
N SER A 386 35.74 -21.00 23.48
CA SER A 386 35.94 -19.87 24.39
C SER A 386 36.81 -20.09 25.63
N SER A 387 37.38 -18.98 26.16
CA SER A 387 37.33 -18.61 27.58
C SER A 387 37.80 -17.15 27.80
N SER A 388 37.03 -16.42 28.62
CA SER A 388 37.21 -15.03 29.09
C SER A 388 38.22 -14.93 30.23
N PHE A 389 38.78 -13.73 30.51
CA PHE A 389 39.01 -13.19 31.87
C PHE A 389 39.40 -11.69 31.84
N SER A 390 38.85 -10.93 32.79
CA SER A 390 39.00 -9.48 33.03
C SER A 390 39.87 -9.18 34.26
N ILE A 391 40.66 -8.09 34.29
CA ILE A 391 41.14 -7.40 35.53
C ILE A 391 41.42 -5.87 35.25
N PHE A 392 40.91 -4.98 36.10
CA PHE A 392 41.13 -3.50 36.23
C PHE A 392 42.19 -3.16 37.33
N PRO A 393 42.41 -1.90 37.81
CA PRO A 393 42.95 -0.66 37.21
C PRO A 393 44.08 0.00 38.08
N THR A 394 44.69 1.14 37.67
CA THR A 394 44.99 2.34 38.52
C THR A 394 45.65 3.51 37.76
N SER A 395 44.91 4.63 37.68
CA SER A 395 45.23 6.09 37.79
C SER A 395 46.66 6.68 37.62
N SER A 396 46.81 7.73 36.78
CA SER A 396 46.77 9.17 37.20
C SER A 396 47.13 10.19 36.07
N SER A 397 46.26 11.21 35.85
CA SER A 397 46.44 12.63 35.43
C SER A 397 47.58 13.06 34.46
N SER A 398 47.45 13.95 33.45
CA SER A 398 46.63 15.17 33.29
C SER A 398 46.64 15.74 31.84
N SER A 399 45.58 16.53 31.54
CA SER A 399 45.48 17.71 30.63
C SER A 399 45.57 17.59 29.09
N SER A 400 44.39 17.70 28.47
CA SER A 400 43.99 18.67 27.42
C SER A 400 44.70 18.70 26.05
N ALA A 401 44.06 18.14 25.02
CA ALA A 401 43.57 18.85 23.82
C ALA A 401 43.01 17.86 22.78
N LYS A 402 41.94 18.27 22.10
CA LYS A 402 41.17 17.49 21.11
C LYS A 402 41.93 17.32 19.78
N SER A 403 42.00 16.08 19.28
CA SER A 403 41.86 15.78 17.85
C SER A 403 41.54 14.29 17.67
N SER A 404 40.32 14.00 17.23
CA SER A 404 39.82 12.65 17.01
C SER A 404 40.54 12.01 15.83
N SER A 405 41.27 10.93 16.12
CA SER A 405 41.84 10.02 15.14
C SER A 405 41.03 8.73 15.12
N SER A 406 41.12 8.06 13.99
CA SER A 406 40.33 6.95 13.48
C SER A 406 40.41 5.62 14.24
N SER A 407 39.35 4.84 14.03
CA SER A 407 39.27 3.37 13.90
C SER A 407 39.50 2.46 15.12
N VAL A 408 38.41 1.84 15.59
CA VAL A 408 38.35 0.37 15.82
C VAL A 408 36.93 -0.10 15.47
N VAL A 409 36.79 -0.93 14.43
CA VAL A 409 35.55 -1.69 14.15
C VAL A 409 35.58 -2.92 15.06
N SER A 410 34.81 -2.88 16.14
CA SER A 410 34.41 -4.07 16.88
C SER A 410 33.12 -4.61 16.24
N SER A 411 33.13 -5.90 15.88
CA SER A 411 31.94 -6.67 15.52
C SER A 411 30.78 -6.37 16.47
N ALA A 412 29.70 -5.78 15.96
CA ALA A 412 28.51 -5.49 16.75
C ALA A 412 27.95 -6.81 17.33
N SER A 413 28.08 -6.99 18.64
CA SER A 413 27.44 -8.08 19.36
C SER A 413 26.03 -7.64 19.76
N LYS A 414 25.05 -8.55 19.69
CA LYS A 414 23.68 -8.31 20.18
C LYS A 414 23.66 -7.81 21.63
N ASP A 415 24.66 -8.21 22.43
CA ASP A 415 24.81 -7.80 23.82
C ASP A 415 24.99 -6.28 23.99
N ASN A 416 25.48 -5.59 22.97
CA ASN A 416 25.67 -4.13 23.00
C ASN A 416 24.34 -3.36 23.02
N PHE A 417 23.20 -4.00 22.72
CA PHE A 417 21.90 -3.33 22.73
C PHE A 417 21.34 -3.15 24.15
N PHE A 418 21.80 -3.94 25.12
CA PHE A 418 21.24 -3.98 26.47
C PHE A 418 21.99 -3.06 27.44
N ASN A 419 21.25 -2.55 28.41
CA ASN A 419 21.83 -1.77 29.50
C ASN A 419 22.35 -2.72 30.59
N SER A 420 23.65 -2.69 30.91
CA SER A 420 24.23 -3.54 31.96
C SER A 420 23.68 -3.28 33.36
N ASP A 421 23.10 -2.10 33.58
CA ASP A 421 22.56 -1.68 34.87
C ASP A 421 21.12 -2.16 35.09
N VAL A 422 20.46 -2.68 34.04
CA VAL A 422 19.11 -3.26 34.12
C VAL A 422 19.21 -4.76 34.32
N THR A 423 18.42 -5.28 35.27
CA THR A 423 18.28 -6.74 35.46
C THR A 423 17.23 -7.28 34.51
N TYR A 424 17.65 -8.17 33.61
CA TYR A 424 16.77 -8.82 32.63
C TYR A 424 16.31 -10.18 33.10
N GLY A 425 15.03 -10.49 32.84
CA GLY A 425 14.53 -11.87 32.82
C GLY A 425 14.90 -12.58 31.52
N THR A 426 14.48 -13.84 31.39
CA THR A 426 14.68 -14.61 30.14
C THR A 426 13.46 -15.44 29.81
N LEU A 427 13.15 -15.53 28.52
CA LEU A 427 12.14 -16.39 27.91
C LEU A 427 12.83 -17.33 26.91
N LYS A 428 12.64 -18.63 27.08
CA LYS A 428 13.06 -19.62 26.08
C LYS A 428 11.87 -20.01 25.20
N ASP A 429 11.96 -19.76 23.91
CA ASP A 429 10.97 -20.23 22.93
C ASP A 429 11.16 -21.74 22.69
N SER A 430 10.14 -22.53 23.04
CA SER A 430 10.17 -23.98 22.90
C SER A 430 10.16 -24.46 21.45
N ARG A 431 9.75 -23.58 20.51
CA ARG A 431 9.55 -23.93 19.09
C ARG A 431 10.84 -23.95 18.29
N ASP A 432 11.81 -23.11 18.65
CA ASP A 432 13.12 -23.00 17.98
C ASP A 432 14.33 -23.01 18.93
N GLY A 433 14.07 -23.03 20.26
CA GLY A 433 15.10 -23.05 21.28
C GLY A 433 15.77 -21.71 21.56
N GLN A 434 15.39 -20.63 20.88
CA GLN A 434 15.97 -19.31 21.12
C GLN A 434 15.60 -18.76 22.50
N VAL A 435 16.53 -18.03 23.10
CA VAL A 435 16.36 -17.40 24.40
C VAL A 435 16.38 -15.89 24.22
N TYR A 436 15.33 -15.22 24.69
CA TYR A 436 15.13 -13.78 24.63
C TYR A 436 15.18 -13.20 26.04
N LYS A 437 15.80 -12.04 26.23
CA LYS A 437 15.72 -11.25 27.44
C LYS A 437 14.33 -10.62 27.57
N THR A 438 13.89 -10.43 28.81
CA THR A 438 12.61 -9.80 29.14
C THR A 438 12.80 -8.72 30.20
N VAL A 439 11.89 -7.75 30.25
CA VAL A 439 11.88 -6.66 31.22
C VAL A 439 10.44 -6.34 31.64
N GLU A 440 10.24 -5.94 32.88
CA GLU A 440 8.92 -5.55 33.39
C GLU A 440 8.78 -4.03 33.32
N ILE A 441 7.70 -3.54 32.68
CA ILE A 441 7.37 -2.13 32.55
C ILE A 441 5.90 -1.98 32.95
N ASN A 442 5.61 -1.18 33.98
CA ASN A 442 4.26 -0.95 34.52
C ASN A 442 3.44 -2.23 34.82
N GLY A 443 4.09 -3.30 35.28
CA GLY A 443 3.42 -4.56 35.62
C GLY A 443 3.18 -5.52 34.44
N THR A 444 3.55 -5.10 33.22
CA THR A 444 3.56 -5.94 32.02
C THR A 444 4.98 -6.41 31.72
N THR A 445 5.17 -7.71 31.49
CA THR A 445 6.48 -8.23 31.09
C THR A 445 6.62 -8.16 29.58
N TRP A 446 7.56 -7.36 29.09
CA TRP A 446 7.89 -7.24 27.69
C TRP A 446 9.09 -8.10 27.32
N MET A 447 9.12 -8.63 26.09
CA MET A 447 10.38 -9.01 25.49
C MET A 447 11.26 -7.76 25.38
N ALA A 448 12.50 -7.84 25.84
CA ALA A 448 13.54 -6.83 25.65
C ALA A 448 14.23 -6.97 24.27
N GLU A 449 13.86 -8.01 23.51
CA GLU A 449 14.39 -8.31 22.18
C GLU A 449 13.25 -8.44 21.16
N ASN A 450 13.54 -8.16 19.89
CA ASN A 450 12.60 -8.47 18.81
C ASN A 450 12.60 -9.98 18.53
N LEU A 451 11.43 -10.54 18.24
CA LEU A 451 11.24 -11.97 17.97
C LEU A 451 11.98 -12.39 16.69
N ASN A 452 12.68 -13.53 16.73
CA ASN A 452 13.45 -14.08 15.62
C ASN A 452 12.99 -15.50 15.22
N PHE A 453 11.72 -15.83 15.42
CA PHE A 453 11.15 -17.12 15.04
C PHE A 453 10.93 -17.23 13.53
N ALA A 454 11.68 -18.11 12.86
CA ALA A 454 11.63 -18.28 11.40
C ALA A 454 10.41 -19.05 10.88
N GLY A 455 9.58 -19.62 11.76
CA GLY A 455 8.55 -20.59 11.38
C GLY A 455 9.10 -22.01 11.16
N ASN A 456 8.20 -22.98 11.17
CA ASN A 456 8.50 -24.40 10.95
C ASN A 456 7.32 -25.07 10.22
N SER A 457 7.25 -26.41 10.20
CA SER A 457 6.12 -27.13 9.58
C SER A 457 4.77 -26.78 10.19
N ASP A 458 4.75 -26.51 11.49
CA ASP A 458 3.55 -26.26 12.27
C ASP A 458 3.18 -24.77 12.26
N TRP A 459 4.14 -23.91 11.88
CA TRP A 459 4.01 -22.46 11.76
C TRP A 459 4.42 -21.97 10.36
N PRO A 460 3.60 -22.25 9.33
CA PRO A 460 3.95 -22.00 7.94
C PRO A 460 3.93 -20.51 7.56
N LEU A 461 3.20 -19.66 8.28
CA LEU A 461 3.08 -18.23 7.95
C LEU A 461 4.39 -17.47 8.21
N PRO A 462 5.00 -17.53 9.41
CA PRO A 462 6.33 -16.97 9.62
C PRO A 462 7.39 -17.52 8.65
N LYS A 463 7.26 -18.79 8.23
CA LYS A 463 8.18 -19.41 7.28
C LYS A 463 8.14 -18.76 5.89
N ASN A 464 6.96 -18.37 5.43
CA ASN A 464 6.76 -17.84 4.08
C ASN A 464 6.72 -16.30 4.04
N TYR A 465 6.42 -15.66 5.16
CA TYR A 465 6.16 -14.22 5.24
C TYR A 465 6.93 -13.54 6.39
N SER A 466 8.13 -14.05 6.72
CA SER A 466 9.11 -13.33 7.55
C SER A 466 10.49 -13.28 6.89
N TYR A 467 11.21 -12.18 7.12
CA TYR A 467 12.50 -11.93 6.51
C TYR A 467 13.49 -11.34 7.52
N CYS A 468 14.78 -11.63 7.31
CA CYS A 468 15.85 -10.86 7.94
C CYS A 468 16.00 -9.54 7.22
N TYR A 469 16.37 -8.47 7.93
CA TYR A 469 16.65 -7.20 7.27
C TYR A 469 17.72 -7.37 6.18
N GLY A 470 17.45 -6.91 4.96
CA GLY A 470 18.30 -7.08 3.78
C GLY A 470 18.38 -8.53 3.25
N GLY A 471 17.56 -9.47 3.76
CA GLY A 471 17.71 -10.90 3.50
C GLY A 471 18.96 -11.52 4.14
N ILE A 472 19.66 -10.80 5.01
CA ILE A 472 20.93 -11.21 5.60
C ILE A 472 20.69 -11.93 6.92
N ALA A 473 21.05 -13.22 7.01
CA ALA A 473 20.81 -14.04 8.21
C ALA A 473 21.42 -13.45 9.50
N ALA A 474 22.57 -12.78 9.41
CA ALA A 474 23.19 -12.11 10.56
C ALA A 474 22.32 -10.98 11.13
N ASN A 475 21.54 -10.29 10.29
CA ASN A 475 20.65 -9.22 10.74
C ASN A 475 19.46 -9.75 11.55
N CYS A 476 18.98 -10.96 11.25
CA CYS A 476 17.98 -11.63 12.10
C CYS A 476 18.51 -11.86 13.53
N ALA A 477 19.78 -12.26 13.66
CA ALA A 477 20.41 -12.51 14.95
C ALA A 477 20.57 -11.21 15.78
N LEU A 478 20.85 -10.08 15.12
CA LEU A 478 21.01 -8.78 15.75
C LEU A 478 19.66 -8.09 16.03
N TYR A 479 18.82 -7.93 15.00
CA TYR A 479 17.65 -7.04 15.02
C TYR A 479 16.31 -7.76 15.20
N GLY A 480 16.32 -9.10 15.16
CA GLY A 480 15.09 -9.89 15.03
C GLY A 480 14.60 -9.98 13.59
N ARG A 481 13.45 -10.63 13.41
CA ARG A 481 12.80 -10.81 12.10
C ARG A 481 11.74 -9.75 11.85
N LEU A 482 11.55 -9.46 10.56
CA LEU A 482 10.46 -8.65 10.06
C LEU A 482 9.35 -9.56 9.54
N TYR A 483 8.16 -9.47 10.11
CA TYR A 483 6.99 -10.27 9.76
C TYR A 483 5.97 -9.38 9.06
N ASP A 484 5.27 -9.88 8.06
CA ASP A 484 4.05 -9.20 7.64
C ASP A 484 2.93 -9.40 8.66
N ARG A 485 1.80 -8.69 8.47
CA ARG A 485 0.67 -8.78 9.39
C ARG A 485 0.09 -10.19 9.48
N ALA A 486 0.07 -10.96 8.38
CA ALA A 486 -0.41 -12.34 8.40
C ALA A 486 0.50 -13.25 9.24
N ALA A 487 1.82 -13.14 9.08
CA ALA A 487 2.78 -13.89 9.88
C ALA A 487 2.78 -13.45 11.33
N ALA A 488 2.73 -12.14 11.61
CA ALA A 488 2.71 -11.59 12.97
C ALA A 488 1.46 -12.05 13.74
N MET A 489 0.29 -12.02 13.10
CA MET A 489 -0.97 -12.50 13.69
C MET A 489 -1.17 -14.02 13.53
N ASN A 490 -0.25 -14.70 12.85
CA ASN A 490 -0.34 -16.10 12.45
C ASN A 490 -1.71 -16.48 11.85
N SER A 491 -2.27 -15.60 11.00
CA SER A 491 -3.53 -15.84 10.30
C SER A 491 -3.53 -15.23 8.90
N THR A 492 -3.91 -16.03 7.91
CA THR A 492 -4.10 -15.56 6.52
C THR A 492 -5.26 -14.58 6.35
N THR A 493 -6.18 -14.51 7.32
CA THR A 493 -7.27 -13.51 7.33
C THR A 493 -6.74 -12.11 7.66
N CYS A 494 -5.60 -12.03 8.33
CA CYS A 494 -4.93 -10.77 8.69
C CYS A 494 -3.90 -10.31 7.66
N GLY A 495 -3.87 -10.92 6.48
CA GLY A 495 -3.02 -10.51 5.38
C GLY A 495 -3.35 -9.11 4.84
N TYR A 496 -2.43 -8.56 4.07
CA TYR A 496 -2.60 -7.26 3.43
C TYR A 496 -3.89 -7.19 2.59
N GLY A 497 -4.63 -6.09 2.74
CA GLY A 497 -5.91 -5.86 2.05
C GLY A 497 -7.08 -6.72 2.56
N LYS A 498 -6.88 -7.49 3.65
CA LYS A 498 -7.93 -8.29 4.27
C LYS A 498 -8.25 -7.76 5.66
N SER A 499 -9.53 -7.87 6.03
CA SER A 499 -9.96 -7.54 7.38
C SER A 499 -9.43 -8.59 8.35
N CYS A 500 -8.58 -8.17 9.28
CA CYS A 500 -8.19 -9.00 10.41
C CYS A 500 -9.24 -8.83 11.50
N SER A 501 -9.92 -9.91 11.80
CA SER A 501 -10.78 -10.04 12.97
C SER A 501 -10.46 -11.41 13.56
N LEU A 502 -9.62 -11.41 14.59
CA LEU A 502 -9.33 -12.58 15.40
C LEU A 502 -10.15 -12.43 16.70
N TYR A 503 -10.73 -13.53 17.18
CA TYR A 503 -11.65 -13.56 18.33
C TYR A 503 -11.13 -12.77 19.55
N ASP A 504 -12.03 -12.22 20.37
CA ASP A 504 -11.62 -11.41 21.54
C ASP A 504 -10.80 -12.22 22.54
N GLY A 505 -9.66 -11.63 22.91
CA GLY A 505 -8.67 -12.16 23.83
C GLY A 505 -7.27 -11.63 23.47
N LEU A 506 -6.28 -11.94 24.31
CA LEU A 506 -4.89 -11.66 24.02
C LEU A 506 -4.47 -12.44 22.77
N ASN A 507 -4.24 -11.74 21.66
CA ASN A 507 -3.87 -12.38 20.40
C ASN A 507 -2.44 -12.91 20.47
N ARG A 508 -2.30 -14.22 20.68
CA ARG A 508 -0.99 -14.89 20.68
C ARG A 508 -0.17 -14.55 19.43
N GLY A 509 -0.80 -14.55 18.26
CA GLY A 509 -0.10 -14.40 16.98
C GLY A 509 1.11 -15.32 16.87
N VAL A 510 2.24 -14.80 16.38
CA VAL A 510 3.53 -15.50 16.27
C VAL A 510 4.25 -15.70 17.60
N CYS A 511 3.74 -15.18 18.72
CA CYS A 511 4.42 -15.24 20.00
C CYS A 511 4.44 -16.66 20.62
N PRO A 512 5.42 -16.94 21.50
CA PRO A 512 5.49 -18.22 22.23
C PRO A 512 4.26 -18.48 23.11
N ASP A 513 4.07 -19.71 23.57
CA ASP A 513 2.97 -20.02 24.50
C ASP A 513 3.05 -19.14 25.76
N GLY A 514 1.90 -18.58 26.17
CA GLY A 514 1.82 -17.66 27.32
C GLY A 514 2.27 -16.23 27.02
N TRP A 515 2.56 -15.90 25.76
CA TRP A 515 2.91 -14.56 25.29
C TRP A 515 2.01 -14.16 24.12
N HIS A 516 1.76 -12.86 23.96
CA HIS A 516 0.89 -12.32 22.92
C HIS A 516 1.50 -11.13 22.19
N ILE A 517 0.93 -10.83 21.02
CA ILE A 517 1.17 -9.58 20.30
C ILE A 517 0.53 -8.45 21.14
N PRO A 518 1.25 -7.36 21.44
CA PRO A 518 0.72 -6.28 22.26
C PRO A 518 -0.63 -5.77 21.74
N SER A 519 -1.56 -5.48 22.62
CA SER A 519 -2.75 -4.70 22.27
C SER A 519 -2.41 -3.23 22.08
N GLU A 520 -3.34 -2.46 21.50
CA GLU A 520 -3.19 -1.00 21.43
C GLU A 520 -3.07 -0.38 22.82
N GLU A 521 -3.83 -0.87 23.81
CA GLU A 521 -3.77 -0.43 25.21
C GLU A 521 -2.40 -0.68 25.85
N GLU A 522 -1.81 -1.86 25.65
CA GLU A 522 -0.47 -2.17 26.17
C GLU A 522 0.60 -1.30 25.51
N VAL A 523 0.43 -0.95 24.23
CA VAL A 523 1.32 -0.01 23.55
C VAL A 523 1.13 1.41 24.06
N ASP A 524 -0.11 1.87 24.28
CA ASP A 524 -0.39 3.19 24.85
C ASP A 524 0.21 3.31 26.27
N ASP A 525 0.07 2.29 27.11
CA ASP A 525 0.70 2.23 28.44
C ASP A 525 2.23 2.32 28.37
N LEU A 526 2.84 1.66 27.37
CA LEU A 526 4.28 1.76 27.11
C LEU A 526 4.66 3.18 26.65
N MET A 527 3.84 3.83 25.83
CA MET A 527 4.06 5.21 25.37
C MET A 527 3.94 6.20 26.55
N ASP A 528 2.95 6.05 27.40
CA ASP A 528 2.69 6.89 28.58
C ASP A 528 3.77 6.73 29.66
N PHE A 529 4.29 5.52 29.86
CA PHE A 529 5.42 5.25 30.77
C PHE A 529 6.62 6.16 30.46
N THR A 530 6.84 6.48 29.18
CA THR A 530 7.99 7.32 28.81
C THR A 530 7.86 8.77 29.25
N LEU A 531 6.66 9.26 29.63
CA LEU A 531 6.37 10.66 30.00
C LEU A 531 6.95 11.69 29.00
N GLY A 532 7.04 11.31 27.72
CA GLY A 532 7.67 12.10 26.66
C GLY A 532 9.18 11.93 26.50
N ASN A 533 9.88 11.28 27.45
CA ASN A 533 11.30 10.88 27.33
C ASN A 533 11.44 9.47 26.74
N ARG A 534 11.12 9.38 25.45
CA ARG A 534 11.14 8.15 24.64
C ARG A 534 12.53 7.53 24.44
N LYS A 535 13.62 8.27 24.70
CA LYS A 535 15.01 7.77 24.61
C LYS A 535 15.30 6.66 25.63
N THR A 536 14.51 6.59 26.69
CA THR A 536 14.57 5.54 27.72
C THR A 536 14.27 4.14 27.17
N LEU A 537 13.53 4.03 26.05
CA LEU A 537 13.18 2.76 25.40
C LEU A 537 14.23 2.30 24.39
N ARG A 538 15.04 3.21 23.84
CA ARG A 538 16.04 2.91 22.79
C ARG A 538 17.19 2.09 23.35
N SER A 539 17.64 1.10 22.59
CA SER A 539 18.88 0.36 22.85
C SER A 539 20.11 1.26 22.89
N VAL A 540 21.14 0.78 23.60
CA VAL A 540 22.44 1.47 23.74
C VAL A 540 23.25 1.46 22.43
N ASP A 541 22.89 0.62 21.47
CA ASP A 541 23.56 0.57 20.16
C ASP A 541 22.53 0.23 19.07
N GLY A 542 22.91 0.29 17.78
CA GLY A 542 22.04 -0.04 16.66
C GLY A 542 21.14 1.11 16.17
N TRP A 543 21.51 2.36 16.47
CA TRP A 543 20.90 3.56 15.91
C TRP A 543 21.96 4.46 15.24
N VAL A 544 21.62 5.16 14.16
CA VAL A 544 22.59 5.96 13.36
C VAL A 544 22.83 7.37 13.91
N ASP A 545 22.04 7.82 14.88
CA ASP A 545 22.07 9.21 15.38
C ASP A 545 23.07 9.46 16.52
N ARG A 546 23.50 10.73 16.65
CA ARG A 546 24.60 11.21 17.52
C ARG A 546 24.33 11.14 19.03
N GLU A 547 23.14 10.76 19.47
CA GLU A 547 22.85 10.51 20.89
C GLU A 547 22.42 9.06 21.08
N VAL A 548 23.31 8.30 21.71
CA VAL A 548 23.17 6.90 22.08
C VAL A 548 21.93 6.74 22.98
N GLY A 549 21.08 5.75 22.72
CA GLY A 549 19.90 5.48 23.57
C GLY A 549 20.35 5.11 24.99
N ALA A 550 19.74 5.71 26.02
CA ALA A 550 20.14 5.45 27.41
C ALA A 550 19.63 4.09 27.91
N ASN A 551 18.63 3.51 27.23
CA ASN A 551 18.00 2.23 27.56
C ASN A 551 17.69 2.06 29.06
N GLU A 552 17.30 3.15 29.72
CA GLU A 552 17.06 3.20 31.17
C GLU A 552 15.87 2.32 31.58
N SER A 553 14.91 2.13 30.67
CA SER A 553 13.76 1.24 30.87
C SER A 553 14.12 -0.25 30.74
N GLY A 554 15.27 -0.57 30.15
CA GLY A 554 15.62 -1.92 29.72
C GLY A 554 14.88 -2.41 28.48
N PHE A 555 13.95 -1.66 27.89
CA PHE A 555 13.20 -2.11 26.73
C PHE A 555 14.11 -2.45 25.54
N SER A 556 15.26 -1.80 25.37
CA SER A 556 16.28 -2.15 24.37
C SER A 556 15.73 -2.18 22.92
N LEU A 557 14.90 -1.20 22.57
CA LEU A 557 14.36 -1.05 21.22
C LEU A 557 15.48 -0.71 20.23
N VAL A 558 15.73 -1.62 19.30
CA VAL A 558 16.75 -1.46 18.27
C VAL A 558 16.13 -0.96 16.97
N GLY A 559 16.85 -0.09 16.24
CA GLY A 559 16.45 0.42 14.93
C GLY A 559 16.49 -0.68 13.87
N SER A 560 15.54 -1.62 13.92
CA SER A 560 15.50 -2.79 13.04
C SER A 560 15.20 -2.45 11.58
N GLY A 561 14.76 -1.22 11.31
CA GLY A 561 14.18 -0.84 10.02
C GLY A 561 12.88 -1.59 9.74
N VAL A 562 12.39 -1.42 8.52
CA VAL A 562 11.17 -2.06 8.02
C VAL A 562 11.42 -2.60 6.61
N ARG A 563 10.58 -3.53 6.17
CA ARG A 563 10.52 -3.92 4.76
C ARG A 563 9.15 -3.58 4.19
N ALA A 564 9.11 -2.75 3.16
CA ALA A 564 7.89 -2.29 2.52
C ALA A 564 8.07 -2.39 1.00
N ASP A 565 7.06 -2.88 0.27
CA ASP A 565 7.14 -3.12 -1.18
C ASP A 565 8.44 -3.82 -1.61
N LYS A 566 8.76 -4.92 -0.91
CA LYS A 566 9.98 -5.75 -1.07
C LYS A 566 11.32 -5.05 -0.76
N ASN A 567 11.34 -3.75 -0.56
CA ASN A 567 12.52 -2.96 -0.18
C ASN A 567 12.74 -2.99 1.34
N TYR A 568 14.00 -2.99 1.77
CA TYR A 568 14.38 -2.80 3.17
C TYR A 568 14.82 -1.36 3.35
N VAL A 569 14.23 -0.65 4.30
CA VAL A 569 14.49 0.78 4.49
C VAL A 569 14.70 1.09 5.96
N ASN A 570 15.35 2.23 6.23
CA ASN A 570 15.40 2.83 7.56
C ASN A 570 16.11 2.02 8.67
N GLN A 571 17.05 1.12 8.36
CA GLN A 571 17.88 0.46 9.38
C GLN A 571 18.59 1.49 10.24
N GLY A 572 18.57 1.29 11.56
CA GLY A 572 19.17 2.17 12.56
C GLY A 572 18.50 3.54 12.69
N ARG A 573 17.52 3.89 11.85
CA ARG A 573 16.77 5.15 11.91
C ARG A 573 15.36 4.97 12.44
N PHE A 574 14.75 3.82 12.13
CA PHE A 574 13.40 3.49 12.58
C PHE A 574 13.35 2.11 13.23
N ALA A 575 12.50 1.99 14.23
CA ALA A 575 11.98 0.70 14.69
C ALA A 575 10.46 0.74 14.54
N ALA A 576 9.87 -0.37 14.08
CA ALA A 576 8.43 -0.50 14.04
C ALA A 576 8.03 -1.85 14.63
N LEU A 577 6.97 -1.83 15.46
CA LEU A 577 6.45 -2.99 16.17
C LEU A 577 4.99 -3.21 15.83
N TRP A 578 4.64 -4.44 15.48
CA TRP A 578 3.24 -4.83 15.38
C TRP A 578 2.55 -4.75 16.73
N TYR A 579 1.33 -4.21 16.72
CA TYR A 579 0.33 -4.42 17.76
C TYR A 579 -0.94 -4.95 17.12
N TYR A 580 -1.77 -5.63 17.91
CA TYR A 580 -3.02 -6.19 17.43
C TYR A 580 -4.09 -5.10 17.33
N SER A 581 -4.69 -5.00 16.15
CA SER A 581 -5.82 -4.13 15.87
C SER A 581 -6.66 -4.75 14.77
N THR A 582 -7.97 -4.57 14.86
CA THR A 582 -8.96 -5.13 13.93
C THR A 582 -9.06 -4.28 12.66
N GLY A 583 -9.64 -4.86 11.61
CA GLY A 583 -9.91 -4.16 10.35
C GLY A 583 -8.87 -4.41 9.25
N VAL A 584 -9.01 -3.67 8.16
CA VAL A 584 -8.29 -3.90 6.90
C VAL A 584 -6.92 -3.22 6.83
N VAL A 585 -6.69 -2.24 7.70
CA VAL A 585 -5.45 -1.46 7.74
C VAL A 585 -4.40 -2.14 8.62
N GLN A 586 -3.12 -1.96 8.27
CA GLN A 586 -2.00 -2.48 9.04
C GLN A 586 -1.61 -1.45 10.09
N ASN A 587 -1.90 -1.75 11.36
CA ASN A 587 -1.61 -0.87 12.48
C ASN A 587 -0.31 -1.28 13.19
N TYR A 588 0.55 -0.32 13.45
CA TYR A 588 1.82 -0.56 14.13
C TYR A 588 2.37 0.68 14.83
N LEU A 589 3.18 0.44 15.87
CA LEU A 589 3.94 1.46 16.57
C LEU A 589 5.19 1.80 15.77
N VAL A 590 5.47 3.09 15.57
CA VAL A 590 6.71 3.56 14.95
C VAL A 590 7.53 4.37 15.95
N PHE A 591 8.82 4.09 15.99
CA PHE A 591 9.82 4.88 16.66
C PHE A 591 10.83 5.44 15.64
N SER A 592 10.87 6.77 15.50
CA SER A 592 11.87 7.49 14.70
C SER A 592 13.01 7.95 15.61
N GLY A 593 14.21 7.44 15.36
CA GLY A 593 15.43 7.84 16.08
C GLY A 593 15.85 9.27 15.78
N VAL A 594 15.62 9.73 14.54
CA VAL A 594 16.08 11.03 14.01
C VAL A 594 15.22 12.17 14.54
N GLU A 595 13.90 12.00 14.46
CA GLU A 595 12.97 12.99 14.98
C GLU A 595 12.84 12.89 16.50
N ASP A 596 13.38 11.81 17.08
CA ASP A 596 13.04 11.34 18.41
C ASP A 596 11.51 11.41 18.52
N LYS A 597 10.78 10.51 17.87
CA LYS A 597 9.31 10.46 17.98
C LYS A 597 8.82 9.04 18.05
N MET A 598 7.75 8.86 18.81
CA MET A 598 7.03 7.61 18.91
C MET A 598 5.56 7.89 18.67
N TYR A 599 4.94 7.16 17.74
CA TYR A 599 3.54 7.36 17.35
C TYR A 599 2.95 6.09 16.74
N LEU A 600 1.64 5.94 16.87
CA LEU A 600 0.86 4.91 16.19
C LEU A 600 0.59 5.35 14.75
N THR A 601 0.66 4.41 13.82
CA THR A 601 0.35 4.69 12.42
C THR A 601 -0.32 3.49 11.76
N GLU A 602 -0.97 3.77 10.63
CA GLU A 602 -1.67 2.80 9.82
C GLU A 602 -1.13 2.78 8.40
N ASN A 603 -1.11 1.60 7.78
CA ASN A 603 -0.76 1.44 6.37
C ASN A 603 -1.79 0.59 5.62
N SER A 604 -2.38 1.20 4.59
CA SER A 604 -3.33 0.58 3.68
C SER A 604 -2.81 0.48 2.24
N LYS A 605 -1.57 0.93 1.98
CA LYS A 605 -1.05 1.12 0.61
C LYS A 605 -0.25 -0.06 0.09
N GLU A 606 0.44 -0.79 0.97
CA GLU A 606 1.32 -1.89 0.60
C GLU A 606 1.52 -2.86 1.76
N THR A 607 1.97 -4.09 1.49
CA THR A 607 2.37 -5.02 2.56
C THR A 607 3.66 -4.53 3.22
N VAL A 608 3.62 -4.35 4.53
CA VAL A 608 4.82 -4.05 5.33
C VAL A 608 5.22 -5.25 6.17
N TYR A 609 6.53 -5.35 6.41
CA TYR A 609 7.18 -6.35 7.23
C TYR A 609 7.95 -5.62 8.31
N ILE A 610 7.55 -5.80 9.55
CA ILE A 610 8.12 -5.10 10.70
C ILE A 610 8.33 -6.06 11.86
N SER A 611 9.05 -5.61 12.88
CA SER A 611 9.41 -6.45 14.01
C SER A 611 8.21 -6.80 14.88
N VAL A 612 8.25 -7.96 15.53
CA VAL A 612 7.32 -8.34 16.59
C VAL A 612 8.07 -8.35 17.92
N ARG A 613 7.43 -7.86 18.97
CA ARG A 613 7.93 -7.94 20.33
C ARG A 613 6.78 -8.33 21.24
N CYS A 614 6.87 -9.53 21.79
CA CYS A 614 5.77 -10.12 22.53
C CYS A 614 5.72 -9.60 23.96
N VAL A 615 4.53 -9.66 24.54
CA VAL A 615 4.24 -9.30 25.92
C VAL A 615 3.63 -10.47 26.67
N ASN A 616 3.80 -10.44 27.99
CA ASN A 616 3.23 -11.37 28.94
C ASN A 616 2.84 -10.56 30.17
N GLY A 617 1.55 -10.30 30.30
CA GLY A 617 0.97 -9.53 31.39
C GLY A 617 -0.48 -9.94 31.53
N ALA A 618 -0.95 -9.96 32.78
CA ALA A 618 -2.37 -10.03 33.07
C ALA A 618 -2.93 -8.63 32.83
N GLY A 619 -3.94 -8.49 31.96
CA GLY A 619 -4.84 -7.34 32.06
C GLY A 619 -5.31 -7.23 33.51
N ALA A 620 -5.20 -6.04 34.09
CA ALA A 620 -5.35 -5.82 35.51
C ALA A 620 -6.69 -6.37 36.06
N GLU A 621 -6.65 -7.55 36.69
CA GLU A 621 -7.42 -7.76 37.91
C GLU A 621 -6.48 -7.56 39.13
N PRO A 622 -6.97 -6.90 40.19
CA PRO A 622 -6.17 -6.58 41.36
C PRO A 622 -5.70 -7.84 42.08
N ALA A 623 -4.41 -7.87 42.37
CA ALA A 623 -3.82 -8.81 43.31
C ALA A 623 -4.56 -8.77 44.66
N SER A 624 -5.30 -9.84 44.96
CA SER A 624 -5.52 -10.29 46.33
C SER A 624 -5.96 -11.75 46.36
N SER A 625 -4.97 -12.65 46.42
CA SER A 625 -5.11 -13.90 47.18
C SER A 625 -3.88 -13.99 48.09
N GLY A 626 -3.96 -14.25 49.39
CA GLY A 626 -5.10 -14.43 50.27
C GLY A 626 -4.56 -14.67 51.68
N SER A 627 -5.40 -14.46 52.70
CA SER A 627 -5.38 -15.17 53.99
C SER A 627 -6.48 -14.63 54.90
N THR A 628 -7.65 -15.26 54.96
CA THR A 628 -8.21 -15.95 56.14
C THR A 628 -9.74 -16.11 56.11
N LYS A 629 -10.15 -17.38 56.30
CA LYS A 629 -11.31 -17.90 57.08
C LYS A 629 -12.76 -17.61 56.65
N SER A 630 -13.35 -18.66 56.05
CA SER A 630 -14.56 -19.39 56.46
C SER A 630 -15.81 -18.62 56.94
N SER A 631 -16.92 -18.77 56.19
CA SER A 631 -18.16 -19.46 56.67
C SER A 631 -19.32 -19.39 55.64
N SER A 632 -19.87 -20.58 55.31
CA SER A 632 -21.29 -20.97 55.07
C SER A 632 -22.33 -19.89 54.69
N SER A 633 -23.31 -20.07 53.77
CA SER A 633 -24.25 -21.21 53.60
C SER A 633 -25.31 -20.91 52.50
N GLY A 634 -25.84 -21.97 51.86
CA GLY A 634 -27.21 -22.09 51.31
C GLY A 634 -27.37 -21.79 49.80
N SER A 635 -27.40 -22.78 48.89
CA SER A 635 -28.56 -23.64 48.48
C SER A 635 -29.73 -22.81 47.91
N SER A 636 -30.28 -23.01 46.69
CA SER A 636 -30.68 -24.27 46.04
C SER A 636 -31.20 -24.06 44.59
N SER A 637 -30.91 -25.06 43.72
CA SER A 637 -31.70 -25.67 42.59
C SER A 637 -32.67 -24.82 41.75
N SER A 638 -32.78 -24.94 40.42
CA SER A 638 -32.94 -26.19 39.64
C SER A 638 -32.79 -25.99 38.12
N SER A 639 -32.10 -26.95 37.49
CA SER A 639 -32.24 -27.54 36.14
C SER A 639 -32.99 -26.77 35.02
N GLU A 640 -32.31 -26.58 33.89
CA GLU A 640 -32.78 -27.07 32.59
C GLU A 640 -31.64 -27.24 31.56
N SER A 641 -31.92 -28.07 30.57
CA SER A 641 -31.03 -28.81 29.69
C SER A 641 -30.55 -28.04 28.45
N SER A 642 -29.30 -28.36 28.09
CA SER A 642 -28.58 -28.21 26.81
C SER A 642 -29.34 -27.74 25.55
N SER A 643 -28.85 -26.66 24.96
CA SER A 643 -28.59 -26.57 23.51
C SER A 643 -27.37 -25.69 23.28
N SER A 644 -26.46 -26.23 22.47
CA SER A 644 -25.09 -25.81 22.15
C SER A 644 -24.85 -24.32 21.93
N GLU A 645 -23.77 -23.85 22.57
CA GLU A 645 -23.15 -22.54 22.52
C GLU A 645 -22.42 -22.27 21.20
N GLU A 646 -22.55 -21.04 20.69
CA GLU A 646 -21.45 -20.33 20.02
C GLU A 646 -21.24 -19.02 20.77
N SER A 647 -20.06 -18.86 21.38
CA SER A 647 -19.74 -17.74 22.27
C SER A 647 -19.32 -16.51 21.46
N SER A 648 -20.21 -15.53 21.40
CA SER A 648 -19.95 -14.15 21.02
C SER A 648 -19.16 -13.43 22.11
N SER A 649 -18.07 -12.79 21.76
CA SER A 649 -17.42 -11.85 22.66
C SER A 649 -18.09 -10.48 22.52
N SER A 650 -18.72 -10.02 23.59
CA SER A 650 -19.57 -8.84 23.60
C SER A 650 -18.79 -7.62 24.06
N PHE A 651 -18.71 -6.58 23.23
CA PHE A 651 -18.26 -5.24 23.61
C PHE A 651 -18.94 -4.80 24.92
N ASP A 652 -18.15 -4.45 25.94
CA ASP A 652 -18.68 -3.96 27.20
C ASP A 652 -19.09 -2.48 27.06
N LYS A 653 -20.39 -2.29 26.82
CA LYS A 653 -21.00 -0.94 26.75
C LYS A 653 -20.77 -0.11 28.01
N ALA A 654 -20.40 -0.69 29.16
CA ALA A 654 -20.15 0.07 30.38
C ALA A 654 -19.08 1.16 30.20
N VAL A 655 -18.09 0.94 29.32
CA VAL A 655 -16.99 1.88 29.02
C VAL A 655 -17.48 3.20 28.43
N LEU A 656 -18.66 3.23 27.80
CA LEU A 656 -19.24 4.46 27.25
C LEU A 656 -19.68 5.42 28.35
N PHE A 657 -20.05 4.89 29.52
CA PHE A 657 -20.82 5.59 30.53
C PHE A 657 -19.98 6.05 31.70
N ASN A 658 -20.39 7.16 32.30
CA ASN A 658 -19.73 7.68 33.49
C ASN A 658 -20.21 6.89 34.73
N SER A 659 -19.31 6.14 35.37
CA SER A 659 -19.60 5.32 36.55
C SER A 659 -20.09 6.12 37.77
N SER A 660 -19.86 7.43 37.79
CA SER A 660 -20.34 8.34 38.84
C SER A 660 -21.78 8.82 38.63
N VAL A 661 -22.37 8.52 37.46
CA VAL A 661 -23.75 8.90 37.11
C VAL A 661 -24.67 7.70 37.27
N SER A 662 -25.82 7.90 37.92
CA SER A 662 -26.87 6.88 38.03
C SER A 662 -27.74 6.91 36.78
N TYR A 663 -27.76 5.80 36.04
CA TYR A 663 -28.58 5.63 34.84
C TYR A 663 -29.89 4.91 35.15
N GLY A 664 -30.95 5.27 34.44
CA GLY A 664 -32.09 4.39 34.22
C GLY A 664 -31.85 3.49 33.02
N GLU A 665 -32.81 2.63 32.69
CA GLU A 665 -32.74 1.75 31.53
C GLU A 665 -34.10 1.70 30.83
N MET A 666 -34.08 1.45 29.52
CA MET A 666 -35.27 1.14 28.74
C MET A 666 -34.95 0.00 27.77
N THR A 667 -35.88 -0.93 27.61
CA THR A 667 -35.74 -2.01 26.63
C THR A 667 -36.66 -1.76 25.44
N ASP A 668 -36.10 -1.69 24.24
CA ASP A 668 -36.85 -1.55 23.01
C ASP A 668 -37.57 -2.87 22.70
N SER A 669 -38.89 -2.87 22.86
CA SER A 669 -39.75 -4.03 22.59
C SER A 669 -39.65 -4.56 21.15
N ARG A 670 -39.11 -3.77 20.22
CA ARG A 670 -39.01 -4.14 18.80
C ARG A 670 -37.84 -5.08 18.53
N ASP A 671 -36.75 -5.00 19.26
CA ASP A 671 -35.54 -5.82 19.04
C ASP A 671 -34.93 -6.40 20.32
N GLY A 672 -35.50 -6.08 21.49
CA GLY A 672 -35.03 -6.54 22.79
C GLY A 672 -33.78 -5.80 23.30
N GLN A 673 -33.28 -4.79 22.60
CA GLN A 673 -32.09 -4.05 23.04
C GLN A 673 -32.41 -3.13 24.21
N THR A 674 -31.57 -3.16 25.24
CA THR A 674 -31.66 -2.26 26.41
C THR A 674 -30.70 -1.10 26.25
N TYR A 675 -31.20 0.11 26.50
CA TYR A 675 -30.48 1.38 26.41
C TYR A 675 -30.49 2.08 27.76
N ARG A 676 -29.35 2.63 28.18
CA ARG A 676 -29.28 3.47 29.38
C ARG A 676 -29.98 4.81 29.14
N THR A 677 -30.58 5.36 30.18
CA THR A 677 -31.36 6.60 30.13
C THR A 677 -31.03 7.54 31.27
N LEU A 678 -31.25 8.84 31.07
CA LEU A 678 -31.03 9.89 32.06
C LEU A 678 -32.16 10.92 32.02
N ASN A 679 -32.52 11.48 33.18
CA ASN A 679 -33.41 12.63 33.22
C ASN A 679 -32.59 13.93 33.17
N ILE A 680 -32.77 14.71 32.11
CA ILE A 680 -32.13 16.01 31.93
C ILE A 680 -33.21 17.05 31.71
N ALA A 681 -33.27 18.04 32.61
CA ALA A 681 -34.24 19.13 32.58
C ALA A 681 -35.70 18.66 32.43
N GLY A 682 -36.08 17.59 33.12
CA GLY A 682 -37.46 17.06 33.13
C GLY A 682 -37.78 16.10 31.99
N ARG A 683 -36.86 15.88 31.04
CA ARG A 683 -37.03 14.90 29.95
C ARG A 683 -36.12 13.70 30.14
N THR A 684 -36.58 12.54 29.71
CA THR A 684 -35.78 11.32 29.71
C THR A 684 -35.08 11.16 28.36
N TRP A 685 -33.75 11.16 28.36
CA TRP A 685 -32.91 10.97 27.18
C TRP A 685 -32.31 9.57 27.16
N MET A 686 -32.14 9.00 25.97
CA MET A 686 -31.20 7.91 25.78
C MET A 686 -29.76 8.42 26.00
N ALA A 687 -29.01 7.72 26.84
CA ALA A 687 -27.61 7.99 27.13
C ALA A 687 -26.66 7.37 26.10
N GLU A 688 -27.16 6.54 25.18
CA GLU A 688 -26.39 6.01 24.04
C GLU A 688 -27.18 6.16 22.73
N ASN A 689 -26.54 5.89 21.59
CA ASN A 689 -27.17 6.00 20.28
C ASN A 689 -28.06 4.76 19.98
N LEU A 690 -29.15 4.97 19.25
CA LEU A 690 -30.09 3.92 18.84
C LEU A 690 -29.43 2.93 17.85
N ASN A 691 -29.66 1.63 18.04
CA ASN A 691 -29.11 0.54 17.21
C ASN A 691 -30.19 -0.36 16.58
N PHE A 692 -31.37 0.18 16.26
CA PHE A 692 -32.48 -0.56 15.66
C PHE A 692 -32.25 -0.83 14.16
N ALA A 693 -32.34 -2.10 13.72
CA ALA A 693 -31.92 -2.51 12.37
C ALA A 693 -32.95 -3.34 11.58
N ASP A 694 -34.07 -3.70 12.20
CA ASP A 694 -34.98 -4.73 11.66
C ASP A 694 -35.79 -4.20 10.46
N SER A 695 -35.27 -4.43 9.26
CA SER A 695 -35.92 -4.06 8.01
C SER A 695 -37.17 -4.87 7.70
N SER A 696 -37.39 -6.02 8.36
CA SER A 696 -38.65 -6.77 8.23
C SER A 696 -39.79 -6.06 8.94
N LYS A 697 -39.49 -5.40 10.07
CA LYS A 697 -40.44 -4.56 10.82
C LYS A 697 -40.54 -3.15 10.25
N LEU A 698 -39.44 -2.63 9.70
CA LEU A 698 -39.37 -1.29 9.14
C LEU A 698 -38.65 -1.28 7.78
N PRO A 699 -39.36 -1.55 6.67
CA PRO A 699 -38.75 -1.69 5.33
C PRO A 699 -37.95 -0.47 4.85
N ILE A 700 -38.21 0.72 5.39
CA ILE A 700 -37.44 1.93 5.05
C ILE A 700 -35.96 1.82 5.40
N LEU A 701 -35.58 0.89 6.30
CA LEU A 701 -34.20 0.68 6.73
C LEU A 701 -33.33 0.01 5.68
N GLU A 702 -33.90 -0.70 4.71
CA GLU A 702 -33.13 -1.36 3.65
C GLU A 702 -32.32 -0.35 2.84
N GLY A 703 -30.98 -0.41 2.94
CA GLY A 703 -30.05 0.53 2.31
C GLY A 703 -29.94 1.93 2.95
N ASN A 704 -30.69 2.17 4.03
CA ASN A 704 -30.82 3.47 4.72
C ASN A 704 -30.39 3.45 6.20
N ASN A 705 -29.76 2.37 6.63
CA ASN A 705 -29.04 2.30 7.89
C ASN A 705 -27.70 1.59 7.69
N ARG A 706 -26.68 1.95 8.46
CA ARG A 706 -25.34 1.35 8.41
C ARG A 706 -24.67 1.34 9.77
N CYS A 707 -23.79 0.37 9.99
CA CYS A 707 -22.75 0.50 11.00
C CYS A 707 -21.61 1.33 10.45
N TYR A 708 -20.79 1.94 11.30
CA TYR A 708 -19.57 2.57 10.81
C TYR A 708 -18.68 1.51 10.14
N ASP A 709 -18.09 1.84 8.98
CA ASP A 709 -17.34 0.91 8.12
C ASP A 709 -18.07 -0.41 7.79
N ASP A 710 -19.41 -0.39 7.87
CA ASP A 710 -20.28 -1.56 7.72
C ASP A 710 -19.93 -2.73 8.68
N ASP A 711 -19.31 -2.43 9.82
CA ASP A 711 -18.94 -3.40 10.86
C ASP A 711 -20.01 -3.51 11.98
N PRO A 712 -20.63 -4.69 12.19
CA PRO A 712 -21.58 -4.92 13.27
C PRO A 712 -21.08 -4.56 14.68
N SER A 713 -19.78 -4.68 14.99
CA SER A 713 -19.27 -4.27 16.32
C SER A 713 -19.32 -2.77 16.53
N GLU A 714 -19.16 -1.98 15.47
CA GLU A 714 -19.29 -0.52 15.51
C GLU A 714 -20.74 -0.11 15.81
N CYS A 715 -21.72 -0.87 15.33
CA CYS A 715 -23.12 -0.68 15.72
C CYS A 715 -23.36 -0.93 17.22
N VAL A 716 -22.65 -1.91 17.81
CA VAL A 716 -22.75 -2.21 19.24
C VAL A 716 -22.09 -1.10 20.06
N ALA A 717 -20.93 -0.59 19.63
CA ALA A 717 -20.17 0.43 20.34
C ALA A 717 -20.70 1.86 20.15
N PHE A 718 -21.17 2.18 18.93
CA PHE A 718 -21.45 3.56 18.53
C PHE A 718 -22.90 3.81 18.09
N GLY A 719 -23.72 2.76 18.03
CA GLY A 719 -25.04 2.79 17.43
C GLY A 719 -25.00 2.86 15.90
N ARG A 720 -26.17 2.91 15.28
CA ARG A 720 -26.31 2.94 13.82
C ARG A 720 -26.36 4.34 13.27
N LEU A 721 -25.85 4.49 12.06
CA LEU A 721 -26.03 5.66 11.21
C LEU A 721 -27.28 5.47 10.34
N TYR A 722 -28.20 6.42 10.36
CA TYR A 722 -29.44 6.38 9.58
C TYR A 722 -29.48 7.52 8.59
N SER A 723 -30.01 7.30 7.39
CA SER A 723 -30.40 8.41 6.53
C SER A 723 -31.55 9.20 7.13
N ARG A 724 -31.82 10.38 6.60
CA ARG A 724 -32.89 11.25 7.09
C ARG A 724 -34.27 10.63 6.97
N GLU A 725 -34.57 10.01 5.84
CA GLU A 725 -35.85 9.32 5.63
C GLU A 725 -36.02 8.13 6.59
N ALA A 726 -34.93 7.43 6.95
CA ALA A 726 -34.98 6.37 7.96
C ALA A 726 -35.16 6.94 9.37
N ALA A 727 -34.42 7.98 9.74
CA ALA A 727 -34.51 8.60 11.05
C ALA A 727 -35.90 9.20 11.34
N LEU A 728 -36.49 9.87 10.35
CA LEU A 728 -37.85 10.42 10.45
C LEU A 728 -38.95 9.40 10.10
N ASN A 729 -38.55 8.21 9.63
CA ASN A 729 -39.45 7.15 9.17
C ASN A 729 -40.48 7.64 8.13
N ASP A 730 -40.05 8.49 7.20
CA ASP A 730 -40.89 9.02 6.12
C ASP A 730 -40.09 9.13 4.82
N ARG A 731 -40.52 8.38 3.81
CA ARG A 731 -39.86 8.30 2.48
C ARG A 731 -39.85 9.63 1.72
N ARG A 732 -40.63 10.62 2.14
CA ARG A 732 -40.65 11.95 1.52
C ARG A 732 -39.49 12.83 2.02
N CYS A 733 -38.93 12.52 3.18
CA CYS A 733 -37.88 13.31 3.82
C CYS A 733 -36.46 13.02 3.27
N THR A 734 -36.30 12.89 1.95
CA THR A 734 -34.99 12.64 1.32
C THR A 734 -34.11 13.88 1.34
N CYS A 735 -32.80 13.72 1.56
CA CYS A 735 -31.83 14.84 1.60
C CYS A 735 -31.58 15.50 0.23
N TYR A 736 -31.82 14.78 -0.88
CA TYR A 736 -31.62 15.29 -2.25
C TYR A 736 -32.96 15.61 -2.91
N ASN A 737 -33.25 16.90 -3.16
CA ASN A 737 -34.49 17.40 -3.81
C ASN A 737 -35.82 16.95 -3.16
N GLY A 738 -35.79 16.40 -1.95
CA GLY A 738 -36.96 15.91 -1.24
C GLY A 738 -37.76 17.03 -0.59
N THR A 739 -39.07 16.82 -0.43
CA THR A 739 -39.92 17.66 0.43
C THR A 739 -40.29 16.86 1.66
N CYS A 740 -39.80 17.26 2.83
CA CYS A 740 -40.22 16.65 4.08
C CYS A 740 -41.44 17.43 4.60
N PRO A 741 -42.57 16.75 4.91
CA PRO A 741 -43.75 17.41 5.40
C PRO A 741 -43.46 18.13 6.73
N SER A 742 -44.10 19.29 6.94
CA SER A 742 -44.13 19.90 8.26
C SER A 742 -44.93 18.99 9.19
N MET A 743 -44.27 18.47 10.23
CA MET A 743 -44.83 17.63 11.27
C MET A 743 -44.97 18.47 12.53
N SER A 744 -46.12 18.40 13.19
CA SER A 744 -46.40 19.16 14.40
C SER A 744 -46.13 18.33 15.65
N GLY A 745 -45.53 18.94 16.68
CA GLY A 745 -45.23 18.28 17.94
C GLY A 745 -44.02 17.38 17.86
N ASN A 746 -43.94 16.41 18.78
CA ASN A 746 -42.82 15.48 18.87
C ASN A 746 -42.91 14.41 17.78
N VAL A 747 -41.89 14.35 16.92
CA VAL A 747 -41.85 13.38 15.81
C VAL A 747 -41.23 12.08 16.30
N GLN A 748 -42.03 11.02 16.42
CA GLN A 748 -41.54 9.71 16.85
C GLN A 748 -40.36 9.24 15.97
N GLY A 749 -40.50 9.31 14.65
CA GLY A 749 -39.47 8.83 13.71
C GLY A 749 -39.15 7.34 13.94
N ILE A 750 -37.87 6.99 13.88
CA ILE A 750 -37.37 5.63 14.15
C ILE A 750 -37.39 5.27 15.65
N CYS A 751 -37.67 6.22 16.54
CA CYS A 751 -37.66 5.95 17.97
C CYS A 751 -38.77 4.96 18.41
N PRO A 752 -38.57 4.24 19.53
CA PRO A 752 -39.60 3.36 20.09
C PRO A 752 -40.89 4.11 20.43
N SER A 753 -42.00 3.38 20.55
CA SER A 753 -43.28 3.99 20.93
C SER A 753 -43.16 4.78 22.24
N GLY A 754 -43.63 6.03 22.24
CA GLY A 754 -43.53 6.94 23.39
C GLY A 754 -42.19 7.66 23.52
N TRP A 755 -41.30 7.50 22.55
CA TRP A 755 -40.05 8.27 22.40
C TRP A 755 -40.05 8.99 21.04
N HIS A 756 -39.27 10.06 20.90
CA HIS A 756 -39.19 10.86 19.68
C HIS A 756 -37.77 11.30 19.34
N ILE A 757 -37.58 11.67 18.06
CA ILE A 757 -36.37 12.35 17.58
C ILE A 757 -36.31 13.72 18.28
N PRO A 758 -35.15 14.12 18.83
CA PRO A 758 -35.03 15.41 19.50
C PRO A 758 -35.50 16.54 18.60
N SER A 759 -36.41 17.37 19.12
CA SER A 759 -36.70 18.65 18.50
C SER A 759 -35.52 19.60 18.65
N LYS A 760 -35.42 20.59 17.78
CA LYS A 760 -34.41 21.65 17.90
C LYS A 760 -34.44 22.33 19.27
N SER A 761 -35.62 22.58 19.83
CA SER A 761 -35.73 23.20 21.16
C SER A 761 -35.20 22.29 22.28
N GLU A 762 -35.40 20.97 22.19
CA GLU A 762 -34.83 19.99 23.12
C GLU A 762 -33.32 19.91 23.01
N ALA A 763 -32.80 19.89 21.78
CA ALA A 763 -31.38 19.91 21.50
C ALA A 763 -30.74 21.21 22.05
N GLU A 764 -31.38 22.37 21.85
CA GLU A 764 -30.91 23.68 22.35
C GLU A 764 -30.87 23.72 23.88
N GLN A 765 -31.89 23.17 24.54
CA GLN A 765 -31.90 23.07 26.00
C GLN A 765 -30.74 22.19 26.50
N LEU A 766 -30.49 21.04 25.85
CA LEU A 766 -29.37 20.18 26.18
C LEU A 766 -28.01 20.86 25.96
N ALA A 767 -27.83 21.59 24.85
CA ALA A 767 -26.60 22.33 24.56
C ALA A 767 -26.35 23.47 25.57
N ASN A 768 -27.40 24.23 25.91
CA ASN A 768 -27.32 25.38 26.81
C ASN A 768 -27.00 24.99 28.26
N LEU A 769 -27.49 23.85 28.74
CA LEU A 769 -27.16 23.33 30.08
C LEU A 769 -25.66 23.09 30.26
N ASN A 770 -24.93 22.91 29.16
CA ASN A 770 -23.52 22.54 29.13
C ASN A 770 -22.60 23.69 28.73
N GLY A 771 -23.10 24.94 28.78
CA GLY A 771 -22.32 26.13 28.42
C GLY A 771 -21.83 26.12 26.97
N ASN A 772 -22.55 25.42 26.08
CA ASN A 772 -22.14 25.17 24.70
C ASN A 772 -20.75 24.50 24.58
N GLN A 773 -20.37 23.66 25.54
CA GLN A 773 -19.17 22.82 25.50
C GLN A 773 -19.51 21.34 25.26
N ALA A 774 -19.04 20.79 24.13
CA ALA A 774 -19.25 19.38 23.77
C ALA A 774 -18.53 18.38 24.70
N SER A 775 -17.41 18.78 25.32
CA SER A 775 -16.57 17.90 26.15
C SER A 775 -17.28 17.31 27.38
N SER A 776 -18.34 17.96 27.89
CA SER A 776 -19.13 17.45 29.02
C SER A 776 -20.17 16.40 28.64
N LEU A 777 -20.52 16.33 27.36
CA LEU A 777 -21.48 15.41 26.76
C LEU A 777 -20.80 14.18 26.17
N ASN A 778 -19.56 14.35 25.70
CA ASN A 778 -18.74 13.31 25.09
C ASN A 778 -18.33 12.25 26.12
N SER A 779 -18.51 10.98 25.77
CA SER A 779 -17.91 9.83 26.41
C SER A 779 -16.38 9.96 26.45
N SER A 780 -15.76 9.29 27.42
CA SER A 780 -14.31 9.06 27.43
C SER A 780 -13.85 8.13 26.32
N TYR A 781 -14.78 7.39 25.70
CA TYR A 781 -14.53 6.40 24.66
C TYR A 781 -15.07 6.86 23.29
N GLY A 782 -14.43 6.41 22.20
CA GLY A 782 -14.85 6.72 20.83
C GLY A 782 -14.43 8.09 20.30
N TRP A 783 -13.46 8.74 20.93
CA TRP A 783 -12.93 10.05 20.53
C TRP A 783 -11.40 10.04 20.45
N ASN A 784 -10.87 10.75 19.45
CA ASN A 784 -9.45 11.08 19.35
C ASN A 784 -9.05 12.01 20.50
N ALA A 785 -7.78 12.00 20.92
CA ALA A 785 -7.32 12.64 22.15
C ALA A 785 -7.74 14.11 22.30
N ASP A 786 -7.71 14.88 21.20
CA ASP A 786 -8.06 16.31 21.20
C ASP A 786 -9.57 16.59 21.35
N HIS A 787 -10.42 15.57 21.23
CA HIS A 787 -11.88 15.66 21.23
C HIS A 787 -12.56 14.83 22.34
N ARG A 788 -11.76 14.16 23.19
CA ARG A 788 -12.27 13.37 24.33
C ARG A 788 -12.98 14.25 25.35
N GLY A 789 -14.12 13.76 25.82
CA GLY A 789 -14.89 14.38 26.89
C GLY A 789 -14.65 13.75 28.24
N ASN A 790 -15.11 14.44 29.28
CA ASN A 790 -15.14 13.91 30.65
C ASN A 790 -16.50 13.26 31.01
N ASN A 791 -17.45 13.27 30.07
CA ASN A 791 -18.80 12.73 30.22
C ASN A 791 -19.49 13.14 31.54
N SER A 792 -19.26 14.37 32.02
CA SER A 792 -19.77 14.80 33.34
C SER A 792 -21.31 14.83 33.40
N THR A 793 -21.97 14.93 32.25
CA THR A 793 -23.44 14.88 32.13
C THR A 793 -24.00 13.46 32.11
N GLY A 794 -23.16 12.47 31.82
CA GLY A 794 -23.55 11.08 31.59
C GLY A 794 -24.12 10.81 30.19
N MET A 795 -24.26 11.81 29.33
CA MET A 795 -24.84 11.63 27.99
C MET A 795 -24.01 10.76 27.05
N SER A 796 -22.74 10.48 27.33
CA SER A 796 -21.97 9.45 26.60
C SER A 796 -22.07 9.55 25.07
N PHE A 797 -21.93 10.78 24.54
CA PHE A 797 -21.81 10.96 23.08
C PHE A 797 -20.51 10.32 22.61
N VAL A 798 -20.53 9.66 21.47
CA VAL A 798 -19.38 8.94 20.91
C VAL A 798 -19.08 9.49 19.53
N GLY A 799 -17.80 9.59 19.15
CA GLY A 799 -17.36 10.17 17.88
C GLY A 799 -17.60 9.23 16.69
N THR A 800 -18.86 8.90 16.40
CA THR A 800 -19.22 7.96 15.32
C THR A 800 -18.93 8.51 13.92
N GLY A 801 -18.66 9.81 13.75
CA GLY A 801 -18.49 10.41 12.43
C GLY A 801 -19.78 10.39 11.59
N VAL A 802 -19.62 10.27 10.27
CA VAL A 802 -20.71 10.30 9.29
C VAL A 802 -20.44 9.32 8.15
N TYR A 803 -21.50 8.83 7.52
CA TYR A 803 -21.44 8.25 6.18
C TYR A 803 -22.15 9.16 5.18
N GLN A 804 -21.53 9.41 4.01
CA GLN A 804 -22.07 10.33 3.00
C GLN A 804 -22.23 9.64 1.64
N ARG A 805 -23.37 9.86 0.98
CA ARG A 805 -23.58 9.53 -0.45
C ARG A 805 -23.51 10.79 -1.31
N GLN A 806 -22.65 10.81 -2.34
CA GLN A 806 -22.56 11.86 -3.36
C GLN A 806 -22.26 11.25 -4.75
N THR A 807 -22.61 11.98 -5.82
CA THR A 807 -22.15 11.67 -7.19
C THR A 807 -20.62 11.78 -7.27
N GLY A 808 -19.93 10.65 -7.32
CA GLY A 808 -18.47 10.58 -7.44
C GLY A 808 -17.70 10.38 -6.12
N TYR A 809 -18.38 10.37 -4.98
CA TYR A 809 -17.78 10.05 -3.68
C TYR A 809 -18.78 9.38 -2.73
N VAL A 810 -18.42 8.21 -2.21
CA VAL A 810 -19.21 7.45 -1.23
C VAL A 810 -18.26 6.93 -0.15
N GLY A 811 -18.54 7.19 1.12
CA GLY A 811 -17.67 6.67 2.19
C GLY A 811 -17.95 7.23 3.59
N PHE A 812 -17.30 6.59 4.56
CA PHE A 812 -17.27 6.98 5.97
C PHE A 812 -16.19 8.03 6.22
N LYS A 813 -16.47 8.97 7.13
CA LYS A 813 -15.53 10.03 7.55
C LYS A 813 -15.67 10.35 9.03
N GLY A 814 -14.60 10.91 9.61
CA GLY A 814 -14.70 11.64 10.87
C GLY A 814 -14.85 10.81 12.14
N LYS A 815 -14.64 9.47 12.11
CA LYS A 815 -14.61 8.65 13.33
C LYS A 815 -13.58 9.22 14.31
N GLY A 816 -13.97 9.30 15.57
CA GLY A 816 -13.18 9.89 16.64
C GLY A 816 -13.06 11.41 16.61
N ASN A 817 -13.47 12.09 15.52
CA ASN A 817 -13.32 13.53 15.36
C ASN A 817 -14.61 14.29 15.67
N TYR A 818 -15.76 13.82 15.17
CA TYR A 818 -17.06 14.45 15.43
C TYR A 818 -18.18 13.42 15.47
N THR A 819 -19.35 13.82 15.95
CA THR A 819 -20.61 13.09 15.80
C THR A 819 -21.73 14.08 15.61
N ASN A 820 -22.63 13.80 14.67
CA ASN A 820 -23.77 14.65 14.37
C ASN A 820 -25.02 13.79 14.60
N LEU A 821 -25.92 14.17 15.50
CA LEU A 821 -27.19 13.44 15.71
C LEU A 821 -28.34 14.08 14.96
N TRP A 822 -29.28 13.29 14.45
CA TRP A 822 -30.49 13.83 13.84
C TRP A 822 -31.32 14.67 14.82
N VAL A 823 -31.67 15.88 14.39
CA VAL A 823 -32.58 16.81 15.06
C VAL A 823 -33.69 17.22 14.11
N TYR A 824 -34.90 17.38 14.61
CA TYR A 824 -36.03 17.86 13.80
C TYR A 824 -36.42 19.31 14.15
N ASP A 825 -36.54 20.16 13.13
CA ASP A 825 -37.13 21.50 13.23
C ASP A 825 -38.39 21.58 12.37
N ALA A 826 -39.55 21.70 13.02
CA ALA A 826 -40.85 21.82 12.35
C ALA A 826 -41.00 23.14 11.57
N SER A 827 -40.21 24.17 11.90
CA SER A 827 -40.23 25.49 11.25
C SER A 827 -39.49 25.50 9.92
N THR A 828 -38.42 24.70 9.80
CA THR A 828 -37.68 24.49 8.56
C THR A 828 -37.53 23.00 8.25
N PRO A 829 -38.65 22.30 7.95
CA PRO A 829 -38.69 20.85 7.85
C PRO A 829 -37.88 20.31 6.67
N ASN A 830 -37.36 21.14 5.76
CA ASN A 830 -36.51 20.73 4.65
C ASN A 830 -35.01 20.89 4.93
N GLU A 831 -34.64 21.54 6.04
CA GLU A 831 -33.24 21.69 6.43
C GLU A 831 -32.74 20.42 7.15
N ASN A 832 -31.44 20.17 7.00
CA ASN A 832 -30.75 19.05 7.63
C ASN A 832 -30.15 19.54 8.96
N TRP A 833 -31.00 19.61 9.99
CA TRP A 833 -30.59 19.95 11.35
C TRP A 833 -29.93 18.78 12.04
N TYR A 834 -28.85 19.06 12.77
CA TYR A 834 -28.22 18.07 13.62
C TYR A 834 -27.66 18.70 14.90
N LEU A 835 -27.49 17.85 15.91
CA LEU A 835 -26.86 18.19 17.17
C LEU A 835 -25.42 17.63 17.18
N MET A 836 -24.49 18.56 17.36
CA MET A 836 -23.04 18.46 17.59
C MET A 836 -22.15 18.40 16.34
N ASP A 837 -21.13 19.27 16.31
CA ASP A 837 -19.93 19.29 15.46
C ASP A 837 -18.78 19.74 16.38
N VAL A 838 -17.59 19.15 16.23
CA VAL A 838 -16.46 19.36 17.14
C VAL A 838 -15.27 19.88 16.33
N GLY A 839 -14.97 21.19 16.43
CA GLY A 839 -13.82 21.78 15.76
C GLY A 839 -13.48 23.23 16.18
N LYS A 840 -12.21 23.47 16.52
CA LYS A 840 -11.59 24.80 16.55
C LYS A 840 -11.45 25.30 15.11
N GLY A 841 -12.43 26.06 14.63
CA GLY A 841 -12.28 26.93 13.46
C GLY A 841 -12.94 26.44 12.19
N THR A 842 -14.25 26.66 12.08
CA THR A 842 -14.89 27.48 11.03
C THR A 842 -16.36 27.63 11.42
N THR A 843 -16.80 28.88 11.56
CA THR A 843 -18.18 29.35 11.81
C THR A 843 -18.90 28.90 13.10
N GLY A 844 -18.84 29.75 14.14
CA GLY A 844 -19.93 29.93 15.11
C GLY A 844 -19.87 29.08 16.39
N ASN A 845 -19.95 29.74 17.55
CA ASN A 845 -19.97 29.13 18.89
C ASN A 845 -21.30 28.41 19.19
N GLY A 846 -21.62 27.28 18.53
CA GLY A 846 -22.85 26.52 18.81
C GLY A 846 -22.68 25.01 18.65
N ILE A 847 -23.21 24.24 19.61
CA ILE A 847 -23.32 22.76 19.52
C ILE A 847 -24.39 22.34 18.50
N ILE A 848 -25.24 23.24 18.01
CA ILE A 848 -26.29 22.93 17.03
C ILE A 848 -25.98 23.62 15.72
N ALA A 849 -25.97 22.85 14.64
CA ALA A 849 -25.66 23.33 13.31
C ALA A 849 -26.68 22.82 12.28
N VAL A 850 -26.79 23.59 11.20
CA VAL A 850 -27.47 23.19 9.97
C VAL A 850 -26.41 22.79 8.97
N SER A 851 -26.65 21.71 8.23
CA SER A 851 -25.78 21.39 7.09
C SER A 851 -26.09 22.36 5.94
N ASP A 852 -25.19 23.30 5.65
CA ASP A 852 -25.29 24.24 4.52
C ASP A 852 -25.04 23.56 3.15
N ASP A 853 -24.71 22.28 3.17
CA ASP A 853 -24.10 21.57 2.07
C ASP A 853 -25.17 20.94 1.14
N ALA A 854 -25.68 21.78 0.24
CA ALA A 854 -26.63 21.39 -0.81
C ALA A 854 -25.97 20.42 -1.81
N GLY A 855 -26.11 19.11 -1.55
CA GLY A 855 -25.59 18.06 -2.44
C GLY A 855 -25.21 16.75 -1.77
N TYR A 856 -25.23 16.68 -0.44
CA TYR A 856 -24.86 15.49 0.32
C TYR A 856 -26.09 14.81 0.93
N ASP A 857 -26.05 13.48 0.97
CA ASP A 857 -27.02 12.64 1.67
C ASP A 857 -26.34 11.95 2.86
N PRO A 858 -26.29 12.61 4.03
CA PRO A 858 -25.56 12.14 5.20
C PRO A 858 -26.37 11.13 6.01
N PHE A 859 -25.65 10.25 6.69
CA PHE A 859 -26.20 9.30 7.66
C PHE A 859 -25.63 9.62 9.03
N TYR A 860 -26.53 9.83 9.98
CA TYR A 860 -26.22 10.27 11.34
C TYR A 860 -26.86 9.34 12.37
N PRO A 861 -26.28 9.19 13.57
CA PRO A 861 -26.93 8.44 14.63
C PRO A 861 -28.20 9.14 15.11
N VAL A 862 -29.09 8.35 15.72
CA VAL A 862 -30.31 8.82 16.38
C VAL A 862 -30.20 8.58 17.87
N ARG A 863 -30.69 9.51 18.67
CA ARG A 863 -30.79 9.37 20.13
C ARG A 863 -32.14 9.89 20.58
N CYS A 864 -32.95 9.00 21.13
CA CYS A 864 -34.35 9.31 21.37
C CYS A 864 -34.56 10.03 22.71
N VAL A 865 -35.62 10.85 22.76
CA VAL A 865 -36.08 11.60 23.94
C VAL A 865 -37.51 11.20 24.26
N LYS A 866 -37.88 11.33 25.53
CA LYS A 866 -39.24 11.13 26.03
C LYS A 866 -39.58 12.23 27.04
N ASP A 867 -40.78 12.77 26.91
CA ASP A 867 -41.36 13.75 27.82
C ASP A 867 -41.84 13.14 29.16
#